data_AF-F0ZI61-F1
#
_entry.id   AF-F0ZI61-F1
#
_cell.length_a   1.000
_cell.length_b   1.000
_cell.length_c   1.000
_cell.angle_alpha   90.00
_cell.angle_beta   90.00
_cell.angle_gamma   90.00
#
_symmetry.space_group_name_H-M   'P 1'
#
loop_
_entity.id
_entity.type
_entity.pdbx_description
1 polymer ?
#
loop_
_entity_poly.entity_id
_entity_poly.type
_entity_poly.pdbx_seq_one_letter_code
_entity_poly.pdbx_strand_id
1 'polypeptide(L)'
;MSYNHFSDDNDNTDHYSSRGTFGESVNREFLHLKLLLKKNLIVASRSLVSTAIEILSPIVFVLILLGISKINNNTNPTITYDQQLPICKPYSENRCFNLMFAPINSTATIEIMKILGETNNPAIPLYFYPNDTNVLPDLNKTIGLSSGIIGMESDDEIFEFTLSHPNITIGGVSFTSFPENFTVNGQVPNDSLITPNQNELSYNVIVNTTCPLLFASCPDYTIPINNAIQRAITIYYSRLKNNQNQAIKSNNTNNIFDYTSNNYPLYPVPETLAQQFGGLFYYCGSMITFIFLLYKVSFEKEHKLKVGMTMMGLSGPMYWVSWFINCLIIDLLITLITLAIGAASQINFFLGTNFFVLFFTFYLFTISMSAVGFFLLTFIQSTKTAIGIGMGIFIVGSIFQLIFSSMGSFIFQLIYETDNSPALAARIILFVLPMFHFTKILTDIGNITKNYPSSHFTWSELNTNLNSQYLGTVIPTTGQSLGYLMVLLVAYIILAWYFEHVIPGNDGTSQPPYFFLLPSYWGFTLKKVKHIPIPHFEDEDVRQATEKAHDPNNPAPVIIRGLSKTYTKPLRPKKTVHAVKFLSLSIEQGSILCLLGSNGAGKTTTISMLTGLTEPSSGDALIYGNSVVSNINAVRKITSVVPQHDILWNELSAKEHLELFAELKGIPKHQRENSIRAALDQVKLTKVADNRISTYSGGMKRRLSVAIACIGDPKILFCDEPTTGMDPASRRHIWNLLKNIKKDKVIILTSHFMDECEILGDRVVIMSNGYMACNGNSLQLKAKFGEGYSVNLVAKSQESVPFLVDFVLKSIPNSKFLRQSALLLNFGFPLETDSNIVYNFFGQLEKMVQDENNKVLRDWEISHSNLNDVFLKVAHLSKQKNQ
;
A
#
# COMPACT_ATOMS: atom_id res chain seq x y z
N MET A 1 34.13 50.33 -45.56
CA MET A 1 34.52 49.56 -46.76
C MET A 1 34.67 48.10 -46.36
N SER A 2 33.73 47.29 -46.85
CA SER A 2 33.92 45.96 -47.45
C SER A 2 34.81 44.87 -46.80
N TYR A 3 34.10 43.84 -46.29
CA TYR A 3 34.07 42.44 -46.75
C TYR A 3 35.26 41.46 -46.48
N ASN A 4 34.92 40.48 -45.62
CA ASN A 4 34.90 39.01 -45.82
C ASN A 4 36.14 38.09 -45.92
N HIS A 5 35.95 36.96 -45.21
CA HIS A 5 36.44 35.57 -45.39
C HIS A 5 37.89 35.23 -45.04
N PHE A 6 38.08 34.41 -43.99
CA PHE A 6 38.17 32.96 -44.18
C PHE A 6 37.79 32.21 -42.89
N SER A 7 36.97 31.19 -43.08
CA SER A 7 36.49 30.18 -42.14
C SER A 7 37.42 28.97 -42.11
N ASP A 8 37.12 28.06 -41.18
CA ASP A 8 37.54 26.66 -41.10
C ASP A 8 38.76 26.37 -40.21
N ASP A 9 38.49 26.10 -38.93
CA ASP A 9 39.14 25.08 -38.10
C ASP A 9 38.55 25.12 -36.68
N ASN A 10 37.45 24.40 -36.42
CA ASN A 10 36.99 24.10 -35.04
C ASN A 10 35.91 23.01 -34.98
N ASP A 11 36.11 21.88 -35.68
CA ASP A 11 35.12 20.78 -35.70
C ASP A 11 35.64 19.45 -35.09
N ASN A 12 36.63 19.48 -34.19
CA ASN A 12 37.22 18.24 -33.65
C ASN A 12 37.45 18.16 -32.13
N THR A 13 36.73 18.93 -31.30
CA THR A 13 36.90 18.87 -29.83
C THR A 13 35.68 18.43 -29.00
N ASP A 14 34.56 18.02 -29.62
CA ASP A 14 33.34 17.65 -28.87
C ASP A 14 33.15 16.15 -28.58
N HIS A 15 34.09 15.27 -28.99
CA HIS A 15 33.93 13.83 -28.80
C HIS A 15 34.47 13.23 -27.49
N TYR A 16 35.11 14.01 -26.61
CA TYR A 16 35.73 13.47 -25.38
C TYR A 16 35.00 13.77 -24.05
N SER A 17 33.88 14.51 -24.03
CA SER A 17 33.19 14.85 -22.78
C SER A 17 32.11 13.85 -22.32
N SER A 18 31.74 12.86 -23.15
CA SER A 18 30.63 11.93 -22.84
C SER A 18 31.01 10.70 -22.01
N ARG A 19 32.31 10.37 -21.87
CA ARG A 19 32.76 9.22 -21.06
C ARG A 19 32.94 9.54 -19.56
N GLY A 20 33.11 10.81 -19.18
CA GLY A 20 33.21 11.22 -17.77
C GLY A 20 31.85 11.35 -17.05
N THR A 21 30.77 11.59 -17.80
CA THR A 21 29.44 11.89 -17.24
C THR A 21 28.67 10.65 -16.77
N PHE A 22 28.92 9.47 -17.37
CA PHE A 22 28.23 8.24 -16.99
C PHE A 22 28.67 7.75 -15.60
N GLY A 23 29.97 7.74 -15.31
CA GLY A 23 30.51 7.35 -13.99
C GLY A 23 30.08 8.29 -12.86
N GLU A 24 30.04 9.60 -13.11
CA GLU A 24 29.52 10.58 -12.14
C GLU A 24 28.00 10.43 -11.90
N SER A 25 27.23 10.11 -12.94
CA SER A 25 25.79 9.88 -12.82
C SER A 25 25.48 8.64 -11.97
N VAL A 26 26.17 7.52 -12.24
CA VAL A 26 25.98 6.26 -11.47
C VAL A 26 26.37 6.45 -10.01
N ASN A 27 27.51 7.10 -9.74
CA ASN A 27 27.94 7.41 -8.37
C ASN A 27 26.93 8.29 -7.62
N ARG A 28 26.31 9.25 -8.32
CA ARG A 28 25.27 10.10 -7.74
C ARG A 28 23.99 9.33 -7.43
N GLU A 29 23.54 8.44 -8.32
CA GLU A 29 22.36 7.62 -8.08
C GLU A 29 22.57 6.64 -6.93
N PHE A 30 23.75 6.03 -6.85
CA PHE A 30 24.11 5.17 -5.72
C PHE A 30 24.13 5.95 -4.39
N LEU A 31 24.67 7.18 -4.40
CA LEU A 31 24.62 8.07 -3.24
C LEU A 31 23.17 8.37 -2.83
N HIS A 32 22.30 8.72 -3.78
CA HIS A 32 20.88 8.95 -3.52
C HIS A 32 20.18 7.73 -2.93
N LEU A 33 20.46 6.54 -3.44
CA LEU A 33 19.90 5.29 -2.92
C LEU A 33 20.36 5.03 -1.48
N LYS A 34 21.66 5.13 -1.22
CA LYS A 34 22.23 4.97 0.13
C LYS A 34 21.61 5.95 1.12
N LEU A 35 21.42 7.20 0.71
CA LEU A 35 20.79 8.25 1.50
C LEU A 35 19.36 7.91 1.90
N LEU A 36 18.56 7.46 0.93
CA LEU A 36 17.17 7.11 1.17
C LEU A 36 17.05 5.86 2.06
N LEU A 37 17.92 4.87 1.88
CA LEU A 37 17.99 3.70 2.76
C LEU A 37 18.37 4.09 4.19
N LYS A 38 19.38 4.95 4.37
CA LYS A 38 19.75 5.51 5.69
C LYS A 38 18.56 6.25 6.31
N LYS A 39 17.85 7.08 5.54
CA LYS A 39 16.64 7.78 6.01
C LYS A 39 15.54 6.80 6.43
N ASN A 40 15.25 5.78 5.63
CA ASN A 40 14.25 4.77 5.94
C ASN A 40 14.60 4.01 7.23
N LEU A 41 15.87 3.67 7.42
CA LEU A 41 16.36 3.01 8.63
C LEU A 41 16.24 3.90 9.86
N ILE A 42 16.62 5.18 9.78
CA ILE A 42 16.51 6.11 10.92
C ILE A 42 15.03 6.30 11.30
N VAL A 43 14.16 6.51 10.31
CA VAL A 43 12.72 6.66 10.56
C VAL A 43 12.14 5.39 11.20
N ALA A 44 12.52 4.20 10.72
CA ALA A 44 12.12 2.93 11.33
C ALA A 44 12.61 2.81 12.79
N SER A 45 13.89 3.13 13.05
CA SER A 45 14.48 3.07 14.39
C SER A 45 13.84 4.04 15.40
N ARG A 46 13.33 5.18 14.93
CA ARG A 46 12.67 6.20 15.79
C ARG A 46 11.19 5.91 15.99
N SER A 47 10.57 5.14 15.09
CA SER A 47 9.18 4.68 15.15
C SER A 47 9.08 3.26 15.73
N LEU A 48 9.75 3.04 16.87
CA LEU A 48 9.90 1.72 17.51
C LEU A 48 8.58 0.96 17.66
N VAL A 49 7.51 1.63 18.12
CA VAL A 49 6.21 0.97 18.33
C VAL A 49 5.64 0.45 17.00
N SER A 50 5.64 1.28 15.96
CA SER A 50 5.12 0.90 14.64
C SER A 50 5.94 -0.21 14.02
N THR A 51 7.27 -0.09 14.05
CA THR A 51 8.19 -1.06 13.46
C THR A 51 8.19 -2.38 14.24
N ALA A 52 8.04 -2.33 15.57
CA ALA A 52 7.89 -3.52 16.39
C ALA A 52 6.57 -4.24 16.11
N ILE A 53 5.45 -3.52 15.95
CA ILE A 53 4.16 -4.14 15.59
C ILE A 53 4.25 -4.84 14.23
N GLU A 54 4.91 -4.23 13.26
CA GLU A 54 5.10 -4.78 11.92
C GLU A 54 6.00 -6.04 11.93
N ILE A 55 7.11 -6.03 12.67
CA ILE A 55 8.06 -7.16 12.71
C ILE A 55 7.56 -8.29 13.61
N LEU A 56 6.91 -7.97 14.73
CA LEU A 56 6.41 -8.95 15.70
C LEU A 56 5.00 -9.46 15.35
N SER A 57 4.36 -8.96 14.29
CA SER A 57 3.01 -9.41 13.92
C SER A 57 2.89 -10.93 13.75
N PRO A 58 3.85 -11.66 13.13
CA PRO A 58 3.70 -13.11 12.98
C PRO A 58 3.70 -13.82 14.34
N ILE A 59 4.51 -13.32 15.28
CA ILE A 59 4.58 -13.87 16.64
C ILE A 59 3.23 -13.71 17.34
N VAL A 60 2.62 -12.52 17.25
CA VAL A 60 1.32 -12.25 17.87
C VAL A 60 0.25 -13.20 17.31
N PHE A 61 0.14 -13.34 15.99
CA PHE A 61 -0.88 -14.20 15.38
C PHE A 61 -0.64 -15.70 15.66
N VAL A 62 0.61 -16.16 15.70
CA VAL A 62 0.92 -17.55 16.07
C VAL A 62 0.66 -17.81 17.55
N LEU A 63 0.96 -16.87 18.45
CA LEU A 63 0.61 -16.99 19.87
C LEU A 63 -0.91 -17.00 20.10
N ILE A 64 -1.67 -16.20 19.35
CA ILE A 64 -3.14 -16.24 19.38
C ILE A 64 -3.63 -17.62 18.95
N LEU A 65 -3.07 -18.18 17.87
CA LEU A 65 -3.41 -19.53 17.41
C LEU A 65 -3.15 -20.59 18.50
N LEU A 66 -1.99 -20.55 19.15
CA LEU A 66 -1.66 -21.45 20.27
C LEU A 66 -2.59 -21.26 21.47
N GLY A 67 -2.94 -20.01 21.79
CA GLY A 67 -3.89 -19.70 22.85
C GLY A 67 -5.26 -20.32 22.59
N ILE A 68 -5.78 -20.17 21.38
CA ILE A 68 -7.06 -20.76 20.95
C ILE A 68 -6.98 -22.29 21.00
N SER A 69 -5.90 -22.88 20.46
CA SER A 69 -5.68 -24.34 20.48
C SER A 69 -5.70 -24.88 21.92
N LYS A 70 -5.00 -24.21 22.85
CA LYS A 70 -4.91 -24.62 24.25
C LYS A 70 -6.24 -24.50 25.01
N ILE A 71 -7.02 -23.45 24.75
CA ILE A 71 -8.35 -23.27 25.36
C ILE A 71 -9.28 -24.43 24.94
N ASN A 72 -9.24 -24.82 23.67
CA ASN A 72 -10.10 -25.89 23.16
C ASN A 72 -9.70 -27.28 23.68
N ASN A 73 -8.42 -27.51 23.97
CA ASN A 73 -7.97 -28.79 24.54
C ASN A 73 -8.52 -29.04 25.94
N ASN A 74 -8.72 -27.95 26.70
CA ASN A 74 -9.38 -28.03 28.00
C ASN A 74 -10.89 -28.29 27.89
N THR A 75 -11.47 -28.15 26.69
CA THR A 75 -12.88 -28.44 26.39
C THR A 75 -13.09 -29.71 25.59
N ASN A 76 -12.04 -30.50 25.31
CA ASN A 76 -12.26 -31.87 24.88
C ASN A 76 -12.99 -32.56 26.03
N PRO A 77 -14.28 -32.97 25.87
CA PRO A 77 -14.83 -33.89 26.83
C PRO A 77 -13.84 -35.05 26.86
N THR A 78 -13.47 -35.53 28.04
CA THR A 78 -12.92 -36.87 28.17
C THR A 78 -13.90 -37.76 27.41
N ILE A 79 -13.58 -38.11 26.17
CA ILE A 79 -14.36 -39.08 25.42
C ILE A 79 -14.08 -40.36 26.19
N THR A 80 -14.94 -40.65 27.15
CA THR A 80 -15.16 -42.00 27.63
C THR A 80 -15.54 -42.75 26.37
N TYR A 81 -14.57 -43.47 25.81
CA TYR A 81 -14.83 -44.39 24.73
C TYR A 81 -15.83 -45.39 25.29
N ASP A 82 -17.10 -45.24 24.92
CA ASP A 82 -18.07 -46.29 25.18
C ASP A 82 -17.51 -47.53 24.49
N GLN A 83 -17.32 -48.61 25.25
CA GLN A 83 -16.83 -49.89 24.75
C GLN A 83 -17.84 -50.58 23.81
N GLN A 84 -18.81 -49.82 23.29
CA GLN A 84 -20.01 -50.26 22.62
C GLN A 84 -20.12 -49.53 21.29
N LEU A 85 -20.47 -50.28 20.24
CA LEU A 85 -20.75 -49.73 18.93
C LEU A 85 -22.03 -48.87 19.00
N PRO A 86 -21.98 -47.60 18.55
CA PRO A 86 -23.16 -46.76 18.54
C PRO A 86 -24.21 -47.28 17.55
N ILE A 87 -25.49 -47.03 17.84
CA ILE A 87 -26.58 -47.35 16.92
C ILE A 87 -26.49 -46.43 15.69
N CYS A 88 -26.46 -47.05 14.51
CA CYS A 88 -26.48 -46.35 13.23
C CYS A 88 -27.75 -45.49 13.12
N LYS A 89 -27.62 -44.21 12.74
CA LYS A 89 -28.78 -43.32 12.52
C LYS A 89 -28.96 -43.07 11.03
N PRO A 90 -30.13 -43.38 10.44
CA PRO A 90 -30.39 -43.14 9.03
C PRO A 90 -30.41 -41.63 8.72
N TYR A 91 -29.67 -41.21 7.68
CA TYR A 91 -29.59 -39.79 7.26
C TYR A 91 -30.28 -39.49 5.93
N SER A 92 -30.18 -40.38 4.95
CA SER A 92 -30.73 -40.21 3.60
C SER A 92 -31.78 -41.26 3.25
N GLU A 93 -31.52 -42.51 3.63
CA GLU A 93 -32.42 -43.63 3.44
C GLU A 93 -32.95 -44.10 4.79
N ASN A 94 -34.21 -44.56 4.86
CA ASN A 94 -34.82 -45.14 6.07
C ASN A 94 -34.18 -46.51 6.45
N ARG A 95 -32.87 -46.67 6.28
CA ARG A 95 -32.09 -47.85 6.65
C ARG A 95 -30.67 -47.46 7.06
N CYS A 96 -30.12 -48.15 8.05
CA CYS A 96 -28.76 -47.92 8.54
C CYS A 96 -28.18 -49.21 9.14
N PHE A 97 -27.03 -49.66 8.64
CA PHE A 97 -26.30 -50.82 9.16
C PHE A 97 -25.11 -50.37 10.00
N ASN A 98 -24.98 -50.94 11.20
CA ASN A 98 -23.92 -50.60 12.12
C ASN A 98 -22.54 -51.03 11.62
N LEU A 99 -22.46 -52.17 10.94
CA LEU A 99 -21.17 -52.70 10.48
C LEU A 99 -21.38 -53.76 9.40
N MET A 100 -20.50 -53.80 8.42
CA MET A 100 -20.39 -54.91 7.45
C MET A 100 -19.20 -55.81 7.80
N PHE A 101 -19.20 -57.07 7.40
CA PHE A 101 -18.02 -57.92 7.53
C PHE A 101 -17.82 -58.84 6.34
N ALA A 102 -16.56 -59.20 6.07
CA ALA A 102 -16.17 -60.19 5.09
C ALA A 102 -15.03 -61.07 5.64
N PRO A 103 -14.92 -62.33 5.21
CA PRO A 103 -15.83 -63.04 4.31
C PRO A 103 -16.97 -63.73 5.08
N ILE A 104 -18.17 -63.73 4.51
CA ILE A 104 -19.35 -64.44 5.06
C ILE A 104 -19.19 -65.96 5.05
N ASN A 105 -18.34 -66.51 4.17
CA ASN A 105 -18.13 -67.96 4.05
C ASN A 105 -17.27 -68.55 5.20
N SER A 106 -16.70 -67.71 6.06
CA SER A 106 -15.92 -68.17 7.22
C SER A 106 -16.79 -68.33 8.46
N THR A 107 -16.81 -69.55 8.99
CA THR A 107 -17.54 -69.88 10.22
C THR A 107 -16.95 -69.16 11.44
N ALA A 108 -15.63 -68.99 11.47
CA ALA A 108 -14.91 -68.21 12.48
C ALA A 108 -15.37 -66.74 12.51
N THR A 109 -15.45 -66.13 11.33
CA THR A 109 -15.84 -64.72 11.17
C THR A 109 -17.27 -64.49 11.64
N ILE A 110 -18.21 -65.34 11.22
CA ILE A 110 -19.62 -65.24 11.65
C ILE A 110 -19.75 -65.29 13.17
N GLU A 111 -19.05 -66.21 13.83
CA GLU A 111 -19.19 -66.41 15.26
C GLU A 111 -18.59 -65.24 16.07
N ILE A 112 -17.46 -64.67 15.63
CA ILE A 112 -16.90 -63.43 16.21
C ILE A 112 -17.90 -62.28 16.09
N MET A 113 -18.47 -62.08 14.91
CA MET A 113 -19.39 -60.97 14.65
C MET A 113 -20.74 -61.16 15.37
N LYS A 114 -21.15 -62.41 15.61
CA LYS A 114 -22.31 -62.74 16.45
C LYS A 114 -22.08 -62.34 17.90
N ILE A 115 -20.91 -62.68 18.45
CA ILE A 115 -20.52 -62.27 19.80
C ILE A 115 -20.46 -60.75 19.91
N LEU A 116 -19.95 -60.05 18.88
CA LEU A 116 -19.94 -58.59 18.83
C LEU A 116 -21.35 -58.02 18.97
N GLY A 117 -22.31 -58.51 18.18
CA GLY A 117 -23.71 -58.09 18.23
C GLY A 117 -24.39 -58.36 19.58
N GLU A 118 -24.19 -59.55 20.16
CA GLU A 118 -24.76 -59.97 21.45
C GLU A 118 -24.18 -59.21 22.65
N THR A 119 -22.89 -58.86 22.59
CA THR A 119 -22.18 -58.21 23.71
C THR A 119 -22.27 -56.68 23.68
N ASN A 120 -22.83 -56.13 22.62
CA ASN A 120 -23.15 -54.70 22.50
C ASN A 120 -24.40 -54.33 23.31
N ASN A 121 -24.46 -53.11 23.84
CA ASN A 121 -25.65 -52.61 24.54
C ASN A 121 -26.10 -51.29 23.90
N PRO A 122 -27.27 -51.21 23.27
CA PRO A 122 -28.20 -52.30 23.02
C PRO A 122 -27.64 -53.33 22.03
N ALA A 123 -28.13 -54.57 22.13
CA ALA A 123 -27.72 -55.66 21.27
C ALA A 123 -28.00 -55.34 19.80
N ILE A 124 -27.04 -55.60 18.92
CA ILE A 124 -27.17 -55.36 17.48
C ILE A 124 -27.46 -56.70 16.80
N PRO A 125 -28.60 -56.84 16.09
CA PRO A 125 -28.91 -58.08 15.39
C PRO A 125 -27.90 -58.33 14.26
N LEU A 126 -27.36 -59.55 14.21
CA LEU A 126 -26.54 -60.03 13.10
C LEU A 126 -27.48 -60.62 12.05
N TYR A 127 -27.46 -60.09 10.83
CA TYR A 127 -28.22 -60.60 9.70
C TYR A 127 -27.28 -61.45 8.83
N PHE A 128 -27.34 -62.76 9.02
CA PHE A 128 -26.64 -63.76 8.21
C PHE A 128 -27.54 -64.98 7.99
N TYR A 129 -27.47 -65.58 6.81
CA TYR A 129 -28.30 -66.71 6.39
C TYR A 129 -27.44 -67.98 6.33
N PRO A 130 -27.74 -69.02 7.11
CA PRO A 130 -27.46 -70.37 6.64
C PRO A 130 -28.69 -71.25 6.88
N ASN A 131 -29.42 -71.55 5.80
CA ASN A 131 -30.02 -72.87 5.54
C ASN A 131 -30.67 -72.84 4.14
N ASP A 132 -30.35 -73.87 3.37
CA ASP A 132 -30.67 -74.15 1.98
C ASP A 132 -31.81 -73.35 1.31
N THR A 133 -31.47 -72.77 0.15
CA THR A 133 -32.32 -72.10 -0.86
C THR A 133 -32.87 -70.70 -0.52
N ASN A 134 -32.07 -69.66 -0.83
CA ASN A 134 -32.42 -68.50 -1.68
C ASN A 134 -31.45 -67.31 -1.44
N VAL A 135 -31.31 -66.50 -2.49
CA VAL A 135 -30.47 -65.31 -2.70
C VAL A 135 -30.37 -64.35 -1.50
N LEU A 136 -29.23 -63.64 -1.39
CA LEU A 136 -29.00 -62.44 -0.56
C LEU A 136 -30.31 -61.68 -0.29
N PRO A 137 -30.60 -61.18 0.92
CA PRO A 137 -31.79 -60.37 1.12
C PRO A 137 -31.73 -59.22 0.13
N ASP A 138 -32.71 -59.15 -0.78
CA ASP A 138 -32.89 -58.00 -1.67
C ASP A 138 -32.71 -56.76 -0.81
N LEU A 139 -31.64 -56.00 -1.06
CA LEU A 139 -31.31 -54.82 -0.27
C LEU A 139 -32.49 -53.82 -0.25
N ASN A 140 -33.37 -53.90 -1.25
CA ASN A 140 -34.63 -53.17 -1.34
C ASN A 140 -35.73 -53.59 -0.34
N LYS A 141 -35.65 -54.79 0.27
CA LYS A 141 -36.56 -55.26 1.35
C LYS A 141 -36.09 -54.86 2.75
N THR A 142 -34.91 -54.24 2.87
CA THR A 142 -34.33 -53.80 4.16
C THR A 142 -34.75 -52.38 4.57
N ILE A 143 -35.69 -51.77 3.86
CA ILE A 143 -36.24 -50.44 4.14
C ILE A 143 -36.97 -50.48 5.50
N GLY A 144 -36.48 -49.71 6.48
CA GLY A 144 -37.00 -49.66 7.86
C GLY A 144 -36.05 -50.22 8.92
N LEU A 145 -34.93 -50.85 8.54
CA LEU A 145 -33.92 -51.37 9.48
C LEU A 145 -32.97 -50.27 9.95
N SER A 146 -33.06 -49.89 11.22
CA SER A 146 -32.20 -48.85 11.82
C SER A 146 -30.93 -49.39 12.50
N SER A 147 -30.75 -50.70 12.59
CA SER A 147 -29.53 -51.32 13.14
C SER A 147 -29.32 -52.73 12.61
N GLY A 148 -28.06 -53.13 12.46
CA GLY A 148 -27.71 -54.47 12.00
C GLY A 148 -26.24 -54.65 11.64
N ILE A 149 -25.76 -55.88 11.72
CA ILE A 149 -24.46 -56.31 11.16
C ILE A 149 -24.73 -57.22 9.96
N ILE A 150 -24.10 -56.96 8.81
CA ILE A 150 -24.32 -57.70 7.55
C ILE A 150 -23.02 -58.37 7.08
N GLY A 151 -23.10 -59.62 6.64
CA GLY A 151 -21.99 -60.32 5.99
C GLY A 151 -21.97 -60.10 4.47
N MET A 152 -20.77 -59.92 3.91
CA MET A 152 -20.46 -59.80 2.48
C MET A 152 -19.44 -60.86 2.08
N GLU A 153 -19.31 -61.16 0.79
CA GLU A 153 -18.38 -62.18 0.30
C GLU A 153 -16.93 -61.71 0.32
N SER A 154 -16.67 -60.44 0.02
CA SER A 154 -15.33 -59.86 -0.10
C SER A 154 -15.25 -58.42 0.39
N ASP A 155 -14.02 -57.90 0.54
CA ASP A 155 -13.74 -56.50 0.81
C ASP A 155 -14.10 -55.57 -0.35
N ASP A 156 -13.89 -56.02 -1.59
CA ASP A 156 -14.31 -55.30 -2.81
C ASP A 156 -15.82 -55.06 -2.83
N GLU A 157 -16.62 -56.05 -2.43
CA GLU A 157 -18.09 -55.92 -2.34
C GLU A 157 -18.52 -54.91 -1.27
N ILE A 158 -17.85 -54.90 -0.10
CA ILE A 158 -18.07 -53.87 0.94
C ILE A 158 -17.78 -52.48 0.37
N PHE A 159 -16.72 -52.34 -0.42
CA PHE A 159 -16.32 -51.07 -1.02
C PHE A 159 -17.30 -50.59 -2.09
N GLU A 160 -17.67 -51.44 -3.05
CA GLU A 160 -18.66 -51.12 -4.09
C GLU A 160 -20.05 -50.80 -3.50
N PHE A 161 -20.45 -51.54 -2.46
CA PHE A 161 -21.70 -51.28 -1.77
C PHE A 161 -21.69 -49.91 -1.07
N THR A 162 -20.61 -49.57 -0.38
CA THR A 162 -20.48 -48.29 0.34
C THR A 162 -20.44 -47.11 -0.64
N LEU A 163 -19.82 -47.28 -1.82
CA LEU A 163 -19.79 -46.29 -2.89
C LEU A 163 -21.17 -46.03 -3.50
N SER A 164 -21.95 -47.08 -3.74
CA SER A 164 -23.30 -46.97 -4.31
C SER A 164 -24.33 -46.41 -3.32
N HIS A 165 -24.06 -46.51 -2.02
CA HIS A 165 -24.99 -46.14 -0.95
C HIS A 165 -24.31 -45.32 0.17
N PRO A 166 -23.90 -44.07 -0.10
CA PRO A 166 -23.27 -43.22 0.89
C PRO A 166 -24.26 -42.89 2.02
N ASN A 167 -23.81 -43.05 3.27
CA ASN A 167 -24.55 -42.82 4.53
C ASN A 167 -25.48 -43.94 5.04
N ILE A 168 -25.37 -45.17 4.52
CA ILE A 168 -26.13 -46.32 5.06
C ILE A 168 -25.34 -47.12 6.09
N THR A 169 -24.00 -47.03 6.09
CA THR A 169 -23.15 -47.81 7.01
C THR A 169 -22.18 -46.94 7.79
N ILE A 170 -21.82 -47.40 8.99
CA ILE A 170 -20.73 -46.81 9.79
C ILE A 170 -19.36 -47.28 9.25
N GLY A 171 -19.28 -48.51 8.73
CA GLY A 171 -18.08 -49.10 8.18
C GLY A 171 -18.21 -50.60 7.96
N GLY A 172 -17.09 -51.25 7.64
CA GLY A 172 -16.96 -52.69 7.47
C GLY A 172 -15.65 -53.25 8.02
N VAL A 173 -15.57 -54.57 8.18
CA VAL A 173 -14.39 -55.29 8.69
C VAL A 173 -14.08 -56.44 7.74
N SER A 174 -12.86 -56.51 7.24
CA SER A 174 -12.41 -57.63 6.40
C SER A 174 -11.37 -58.45 7.16
N PHE A 175 -11.68 -59.70 7.49
CA PHE A 175 -10.72 -60.62 8.10
C PHE A 175 -9.83 -61.23 7.02
N THR A 176 -8.52 -61.19 7.23
CA THR A 176 -7.51 -61.58 6.23
C THR A 176 -6.77 -62.86 6.59
N SER A 177 -6.56 -63.14 7.87
CA SER A 177 -5.96 -64.41 8.32
C SER A 177 -6.41 -64.81 9.72
N PHE A 178 -6.51 -66.11 9.95
CA PHE A 178 -6.70 -66.73 11.26
C PHE A 178 -5.55 -67.70 11.57
N PRO A 179 -5.13 -67.81 12.85
CA PRO A 179 -4.06 -68.72 13.25
C PRO A 179 -4.48 -70.20 13.18
N GLU A 180 -3.51 -71.12 13.03
CA GLU A 180 -3.78 -72.57 12.91
C GLU A 180 -4.56 -73.17 14.09
N ASN A 181 -4.39 -72.63 15.30
CA ASN A 181 -5.06 -73.09 16.51
C ASN A 181 -6.48 -72.53 16.68
N PHE A 182 -7.02 -71.85 15.66
CA PHE A 182 -8.35 -71.26 15.70
C PHE A 182 -9.42 -72.36 15.52
N THR A 183 -10.23 -72.61 16.54
CA THR A 183 -11.32 -73.61 16.49
C THR A 183 -12.68 -72.95 16.67
N VAL A 184 -13.71 -73.40 15.97
CA VAL A 184 -15.12 -73.03 16.14
C VAL A 184 -15.83 -74.20 16.82
N ASN A 185 -16.52 -73.97 17.96
CA ASN A 185 -17.20 -75.04 18.71
C ASN A 185 -16.32 -76.26 19.05
N GLY A 186 -15.01 -76.07 19.24
CA GLY A 186 -14.05 -77.14 19.55
C GLY A 186 -13.58 -77.98 18.36
N GLN A 187 -13.94 -77.59 17.13
CA GLN A 187 -13.42 -78.18 15.88
C GLN A 187 -12.66 -77.12 15.07
N VAL A 188 -11.56 -77.50 14.42
CA VAL A 188 -10.87 -76.59 13.48
C VAL A 188 -11.81 -76.39 12.28
N PRO A 189 -12.28 -75.16 12.02
CA PRO A 189 -13.18 -74.91 10.91
C PRO A 189 -12.43 -75.06 9.58
N ASN A 190 -13.08 -75.62 8.57
CA ASN A 190 -12.49 -75.77 7.24
C ASN A 190 -12.61 -74.46 6.45
N ASP A 191 -12.01 -73.39 6.97
CA ASP A 191 -12.07 -72.04 6.42
C ASP A 191 -10.79 -71.75 5.61
N SER A 192 -10.92 -71.17 4.41
CA SER A 192 -9.79 -70.79 3.53
C SER A 192 -8.85 -69.72 4.12
N LEU A 193 -9.27 -69.08 5.21
CA LEU A 193 -8.51 -68.06 5.93
C LEU A 193 -7.51 -68.62 6.96
N ILE A 194 -7.57 -69.93 7.25
CA ILE A 194 -6.59 -70.59 8.12
C ILE A 194 -5.38 -70.96 7.27
N THR A 195 -4.29 -70.21 7.43
CA THR A 195 -3.07 -70.43 6.64
C THR A 195 -2.01 -71.18 7.47
N PRO A 196 -1.34 -72.19 6.90
CA PRO A 196 -0.48 -73.11 7.66
C PRO A 196 0.89 -72.54 8.10
N ASN A 197 1.03 -71.21 8.18
CA ASN A 197 2.28 -70.52 8.49
C ASN A 197 2.09 -69.17 9.21
N GLN A 198 0.86 -68.78 9.58
CA GLN A 198 0.59 -67.51 10.27
C GLN A 198 0.06 -67.78 11.68
N ASN A 199 0.77 -67.25 12.69
CA ASN A 199 0.35 -67.28 14.10
C ASN A 199 -0.44 -66.02 14.50
N GLU A 200 -0.71 -65.13 13.56
CA GLU A 200 -1.35 -63.84 13.81
C GLU A 200 -2.77 -63.83 13.25
N LEU A 201 -3.68 -63.18 13.98
CA LEU A 201 -5.03 -62.86 13.49
C LEU A 201 -4.97 -61.45 12.91
N SER A 202 -5.25 -61.30 11.61
CA SER A 202 -5.23 -60.01 10.93
C SER A 202 -6.60 -59.64 10.36
N TYR A 203 -7.02 -58.39 10.55
CA TYR A 203 -8.23 -57.83 9.97
C TYR A 203 -8.03 -56.36 9.59
N ASN A 204 -8.73 -55.93 8.56
CA ASN A 204 -8.78 -54.56 8.09
C ASN A 204 -10.10 -53.92 8.52
N VAL A 205 -10.06 -52.71 9.05
CA VAL A 205 -11.25 -51.92 9.36
C VAL A 205 -11.44 -50.88 8.26
N ILE A 206 -12.56 -50.96 7.57
CA ILE A 206 -12.99 -50.02 6.53
C ILE A 206 -13.98 -49.06 7.21
N VAL A 207 -13.71 -47.76 7.22
CA VAL A 207 -14.61 -46.78 7.86
C VAL A 207 -15.26 -45.91 6.82
N ASN A 208 -16.57 -45.73 6.94
CA ASN A 208 -17.30 -44.81 6.09
C ASN A 208 -17.14 -43.38 6.63
N THR A 209 -16.49 -42.51 5.85
CA THR A 209 -16.24 -41.10 6.22
C THR A 209 -17.23 -40.12 5.57
N THR A 210 -18.33 -40.59 4.98
CA THR A 210 -19.33 -39.71 4.38
C THR A 210 -20.14 -38.98 5.47
N CYS A 211 -20.13 -37.64 5.44
CA CYS A 211 -20.81 -36.79 6.42
C CYS A 211 -21.98 -36.01 5.80
N PRO A 212 -23.14 -35.94 6.46
CA PRO A 212 -24.29 -35.18 5.97
C PRO A 212 -24.29 -33.69 6.34
N LEU A 213 -23.36 -33.19 7.16
CA LEU A 213 -23.37 -31.82 7.70
C LEU A 213 -22.13 -31.01 7.28
N LEU A 214 -22.38 -29.88 6.62
CA LEU A 214 -21.37 -28.95 6.05
C LEU A 214 -20.38 -28.33 7.07
N PHE A 215 -20.61 -28.49 8.38
CA PHE A 215 -19.86 -27.79 9.43
C PHE A 215 -19.52 -28.63 10.68
N ALA A 216 -19.73 -29.96 10.65
CA ALA A 216 -19.43 -30.83 11.80
C ALA A 216 -18.30 -31.81 11.47
N SER A 217 -17.37 -32.00 12.42
CA SER A 217 -16.39 -33.09 12.36
C SER A 217 -17.12 -34.43 12.41
N CYS A 218 -16.89 -35.31 11.44
CA CYS A 218 -17.50 -36.63 11.46
C CYS A 218 -17.06 -37.39 12.71
N PRO A 219 -17.97 -38.16 13.35
CA PRO A 219 -17.58 -39.00 14.45
C PRO A 219 -16.57 -40.03 13.95
N ASP A 220 -15.40 -40.11 14.59
CA ASP A 220 -14.42 -41.15 14.30
C ASP A 220 -14.90 -42.47 14.91
N TYR A 221 -15.43 -43.35 14.07
CA TYR A 221 -15.91 -44.66 14.48
C TYR A 221 -14.82 -45.73 14.51
N THR A 222 -13.57 -45.41 14.11
CA THR A 222 -12.46 -46.39 14.10
C THR A 222 -12.24 -47.01 15.47
N ILE A 223 -12.19 -46.19 16.51
CA ILE A 223 -11.92 -46.60 17.89
C ILE A 223 -13.05 -47.48 18.48
N PRO A 224 -14.34 -47.09 18.46
CA PRO A 224 -15.41 -47.94 18.97
C PRO A 224 -15.55 -49.24 18.18
N ILE A 225 -15.33 -49.24 16.86
CA ILE A 225 -15.33 -50.45 16.03
C ILE A 225 -14.19 -51.40 16.46
N ASN A 226 -12.97 -50.88 16.59
CA ASN A 226 -11.81 -51.69 16.94
C ASN A 226 -11.94 -52.30 18.35
N ASN A 227 -12.41 -51.51 19.33
CA ASN A 227 -12.64 -52.00 20.69
C ASN A 227 -13.72 -53.09 20.75
N ALA A 228 -14.82 -52.93 19.99
CA ALA A 228 -15.89 -53.92 19.95
C ALA A 228 -15.43 -55.25 19.34
N ILE A 229 -14.62 -55.19 18.27
CA ILE A 229 -14.04 -56.38 17.62
C ILE A 229 -13.05 -57.08 18.55
N GLN A 230 -12.13 -56.35 19.16
CA GLN A 230 -11.15 -56.92 20.09
C GLN A 230 -11.83 -57.59 21.28
N ARG A 231 -12.89 -56.97 21.83
CA ARG A 231 -13.71 -57.55 22.89
C ARG A 231 -14.40 -58.83 22.41
N ALA A 232 -14.97 -58.83 21.21
CA ALA A 232 -15.62 -60.02 20.64
C ALA A 232 -14.63 -61.17 20.43
N ILE A 233 -13.44 -60.89 19.89
CA ILE A 233 -12.35 -61.87 19.73
C ILE A 233 -11.90 -62.41 21.09
N THR A 234 -11.73 -61.54 22.10
CA THR A 234 -11.31 -61.97 23.45
C THR A 234 -12.36 -62.89 24.08
N ILE A 235 -13.65 -62.54 23.97
CA ILE A 235 -14.75 -63.37 24.49
C ILE A 235 -14.84 -64.68 23.72
N TYR A 236 -14.67 -64.65 22.40
CA TYR A 236 -14.61 -65.82 21.54
C TYR A 236 -13.54 -66.80 22.03
N TYR A 237 -12.29 -66.34 22.17
CA TYR A 237 -11.20 -67.18 22.70
C TYR A 237 -11.45 -67.68 24.12
N SER A 238 -12.07 -66.87 24.98
CA SER A 238 -12.44 -67.32 26.33
C SER A 238 -13.46 -68.47 26.30
N ARG A 239 -14.39 -68.48 25.32
CA ARG A 239 -15.34 -69.57 25.10
C ARG A 239 -14.63 -70.83 24.58
N LEU A 240 -13.59 -70.70 23.75
CA LEU A 240 -12.76 -71.83 23.31
C LEU A 240 -12.07 -72.54 24.47
N LYS A 241 -11.50 -71.78 25.42
CA LYS A 241 -10.84 -72.37 26.60
C LYS A 241 -11.81 -73.00 27.60
N ASN A 242 -13.00 -72.42 27.79
CA ASN A 242 -13.97 -72.88 28.79
C ASN A 242 -14.69 -74.20 28.44
N ASN A 243 -14.53 -74.73 27.22
CA ASN A 243 -14.90 -76.13 26.92
C ASN A 243 -13.98 -77.15 27.61
N GLN A 244 -12.92 -76.71 28.29
CA GLN A 244 -12.19 -77.46 29.31
C GLN A 244 -12.39 -76.81 30.70
N ASN A 245 -13.52 -77.15 31.35
CA ASN A 245 -13.87 -76.98 32.77
C ASN A 245 -13.63 -75.64 33.51
N GLN A 246 -14.76 -75.12 33.99
CA GLN A 246 -15.02 -74.29 35.18
C GLN A 246 -14.63 -72.80 35.22
N ALA A 247 -15.63 -72.04 35.65
CA ALA A 247 -15.66 -70.60 35.81
C ALA A 247 -14.53 -70.03 36.68
N ILE A 248 -13.89 -68.97 36.20
CA ILE A 248 -13.09 -68.05 37.02
C ILE A 248 -13.63 -66.63 36.82
N LYS A 249 -14.21 -66.07 37.89
CA LYS A 249 -14.29 -64.63 38.11
C LYS A 249 -12.90 -64.13 38.51
N SER A 250 -12.57 -62.92 38.04
CA SER A 250 -11.54 -61.99 38.52
C SER A 250 -10.21 -61.91 37.74
N ASN A 251 -10.07 -60.78 37.03
CA ASN A 251 -9.05 -59.75 37.21
C ASN A 251 -7.56 -59.99 36.93
N ASN A 252 -7.13 -61.06 36.26
CA ASN A 252 -5.78 -61.06 35.67
C ASN A 252 -5.73 -61.90 34.40
N THR A 253 -5.70 -61.24 33.24
CA THR A 253 -5.29 -61.85 31.96
C THR A 253 -4.03 -61.17 31.47
N ASN A 254 -2.92 -61.40 32.18
CA ASN A 254 -1.62 -61.24 31.55
C ASN A 254 -1.45 -62.38 30.53
N ASN A 255 -1.38 -61.97 29.28
CA ASN A 255 -0.72 -62.57 28.11
C ASN A 255 -0.94 -64.06 27.86
N ILE A 256 -1.78 -64.37 26.87
CA ILE A 256 -1.85 -65.74 26.30
C ILE A 256 -1.62 -65.78 24.78
N PHE A 257 -1.48 -64.63 24.09
CA PHE A 257 -0.74 -64.51 22.83
C PHE A 257 -0.16 -63.10 22.77
N ASP A 258 1.07 -62.94 22.26
CA ASP A 258 1.53 -61.65 21.76
C ASP A 258 0.70 -61.35 20.50
N TYR A 259 -0.44 -60.68 20.68
CA TYR A 259 -1.04 -60.00 19.56
C TYR A 259 -0.28 -58.69 19.43
N THR A 260 0.44 -58.51 18.32
CA THR A 260 0.90 -57.18 17.93
C THR A 260 -0.33 -56.41 17.46
N SER A 261 -1.12 -55.86 18.38
CA SER A 261 -1.76 -54.61 18.03
C SER A 261 -0.61 -53.65 17.86
N ASN A 262 -0.30 -53.29 16.62
CA ASN A 262 0.34 -52.02 16.40
C ASN A 262 -0.69 -50.99 16.89
N ASN A 263 -0.62 -50.69 18.19
CA ASN A 263 -1.06 -49.43 18.72
C ASN A 263 -0.14 -48.40 18.07
N TYR A 264 -0.41 -48.09 16.80
CA TYR A 264 0.03 -46.85 16.20
C TYR A 264 -0.30 -45.79 17.24
N PRO A 265 0.71 -45.05 17.73
CA PRO A 265 0.63 -44.34 18.99
C PRO A 265 -0.67 -43.55 19.03
N LEU A 266 -1.49 -43.87 20.04
CA LEU A 266 -2.67 -43.11 20.43
C LEU A 266 -2.26 -41.64 20.42
N TYR A 267 -2.82 -40.93 19.45
CA TYR A 267 -2.61 -39.52 19.16
C TYR A 267 -2.34 -38.72 20.45
N PRO A 268 -1.29 -37.88 20.52
CA PRO A 268 -1.50 -36.61 21.17
C PRO A 268 -2.52 -35.88 20.30
N VAL A 269 -3.82 -36.09 20.54
CA VAL A 269 -4.79 -35.04 20.23
C VAL A 269 -4.42 -33.96 21.22
N PRO A 270 -3.67 -32.95 20.75
CA PRO A 270 -4.45 -31.81 20.30
C PRO A 270 -3.78 -30.89 19.26
N GLU A 271 -4.05 -31.05 17.96
CA GLU A 271 -3.68 -30.01 16.96
C GLU A 271 -4.64 -29.84 15.77
N THR A 272 -5.91 -30.25 15.85
CA THR A 272 -6.83 -30.13 14.71
C THR A 272 -7.14 -28.67 14.34
N LEU A 273 -7.27 -27.76 15.33
CA LEU A 273 -7.53 -26.34 15.08
C LEU A 273 -6.34 -25.61 14.44
N ALA A 274 -5.10 -25.92 14.86
CA ALA A 274 -3.91 -25.32 14.26
C ALA A 274 -3.73 -25.77 12.80
N GLN A 275 -4.05 -27.02 12.48
CA GLN A 275 -4.01 -27.52 11.10
C GLN A 275 -5.22 -27.09 10.26
N GLN A 276 -6.38 -26.82 10.86
CA GLN A 276 -7.59 -26.37 10.16
C GLN A 276 -7.61 -24.85 9.93
N PHE A 277 -7.20 -24.06 10.92
CA PHE A 277 -7.24 -22.60 10.90
C PHE A 277 -5.86 -21.94 10.83
N GLY A 278 -4.76 -22.67 10.94
CA GLY A 278 -3.40 -22.11 10.93
C GLY A 278 -3.10 -21.26 9.70
N GLY A 279 -3.59 -21.67 8.53
CA GLY A 279 -3.43 -20.90 7.30
C GLY A 279 -3.96 -19.47 7.40
N LEU A 280 -5.05 -19.23 8.13
CA LEU A 280 -5.59 -17.89 8.39
C LEU A 280 -4.62 -17.04 9.21
N PHE A 281 -4.08 -17.59 10.30
CA PHE A 281 -3.18 -16.85 11.19
C PHE A 281 -1.83 -16.55 10.51
N TYR A 282 -1.31 -17.49 9.70
CA TYR A 282 -0.09 -17.27 8.93
C TYR A 282 -0.28 -16.21 7.85
N TYR A 283 -1.44 -16.22 7.17
CA TYR A 283 -1.86 -15.17 6.25
C TYR A 283 -1.94 -13.81 6.95
N CYS A 284 -2.64 -13.74 8.09
CA CYS A 284 -2.81 -12.50 8.85
C CYS A 284 -1.49 -11.91 9.29
N GLY A 285 -0.57 -12.73 9.83
CA GLY A 285 0.76 -12.30 10.24
C GLY A 285 1.58 -11.71 9.09
N SER A 286 1.49 -12.33 7.91
CA SER A 286 2.21 -11.92 6.69
C SER A 286 1.63 -10.66 6.03
N MET A 287 0.32 -10.42 6.16
CA MET A 287 -0.36 -9.27 5.52
C MET A 287 -0.18 -7.93 6.22
N ILE A 288 0.29 -7.92 7.47
CA ILE A 288 0.52 -6.67 8.19
C ILE A 288 1.53 -5.77 7.46
N THR A 289 2.59 -6.35 6.88
CA THR A 289 3.60 -5.61 6.10
C THR A 289 2.99 -4.87 4.92
N PHE A 290 2.06 -5.52 4.21
CA PHE A 290 1.37 -4.92 3.07
C PHE A 290 0.58 -3.67 3.50
N ILE A 291 -0.11 -3.71 4.65
CA ILE A 291 -0.86 -2.56 5.17
C ILE A 291 0.10 -1.41 5.57
N PHE A 292 1.20 -1.73 6.23
CA PHE A 292 2.21 -0.73 6.61
C PHE A 292 2.91 -0.11 5.40
N LEU A 293 3.17 -0.88 4.34
CA LEU A 293 3.67 -0.38 3.07
C LEU A 293 2.73 0.66 2.48
N LEU A 294 1.43 0.32 2.37
CA LEU A 294 0.42 1.23 1.86
C LEU A 294 0.34 2.52 2.68
N TYR A 295 0.38 2.41 4.02
CA TYR A 295 0.36 3.56 4.92
C TYR A 295 1.58 4.46 4.74
N LYS A 296 2.80 3.91 4.85
CA LYS A 296 4.06 4.68 4.87
C LYS A 296 4.27 5.43 3.55
N VAL A 297 4.06 4.76 2.41
CA VAL A 297 4.25 5.41 1.10
C VAL A 297 3.13 6.42 0.82
N SER A 298 1.88 6.10 1.18
CA SER A 298 0.78 7.06 1.01
C SER A 298 0.96 8.30 1.89
N PHE A 299 1.54 8.16 3.09
CA PHE A 299 1.88 9.29 3.96
C PHE A 299 2.90 10.22 3.31
N GLU A 300 3.96 9.67 2.70
CA GLU A 300 4.93 10.48 1.96
C GLU A 300 4.34 11.15 0.71
N LYS A 301 3.41 10.47 0.01
CA LYS A 301 2.68 11.05 -1.14
C LYS A 301 1.73 12.17 -0.72
N GLU A 302 0.99 12.00 0.38
CA GLU A 302 0.05 12.99 0.91
C GLU A 302 0.77 14.27 1.34
N HIS A 303 1.92 14.13 2.01
CA HIS A 303 2.77 15.26 2.41
C HIS A 303 3.68 15.79 1.29
N LYS A 304 3.56 15.27 0.06
CA LYS A 304 4.37 15.66 -1.12
C LYS A 304 5.89 15.60 -0.87
N LEU A 305 6.33 14.70 0.01
CA LEU A 305 7.75 14.59 0.38
C LEU A 305 8.61 14.16 -0.81
N LYS A 306 8.10 13.24 -1.64
CA LYS A 306 8.75 12.83 -2.89
C LYS A 306 9.02 14.02 -3.81
N VAL A 307 8.01 14.85 -4.07
CA VAL A 307 8.10 16.05 -4.90
C VAL A 307 9.11 17.03 -4.35
N GLY A 308 9.08 17.24 -3.03
CA GLY A 308 10.03 18.11 -2.36
C GLY A 308 11.48 17.65 -2.55
N MET A 309 11.75 16.36 -2.39
CA MET A 309 13.08 15.79 -2.59
C MET A 309 13.53 15.85 -4.06
N THR A 310 12.64 15.60 -5.03
CA THR A 310 12.99 15.69 -6.46
C THR A 310 13.30 17.11 -6.89
N MET A 311 12.57 18.12 -6.38
CA MET A 311 12.89 19.54 -6.56
C MET A 311 14.27 19.90 -6.00
N MET A 312 14.70 19.26 -4.91
CA MET A 312 16.02 19.49 -4.30
C MET A 312 17.17 18.75 -5.00
N GLY A 313 16.87 17.88 -5.98
CA GLY A 313 17.87 17.21 -6.81
C GLY A 313 17.94 15.69 -6.67
N LEU A 314 17.02 15.06 -5.93
CA LEU A 314 16.92 13.61 -5.84
C LEU A 314 16.43 13.00 -7.16
N SER A 315 16.98 11.83 -7.53
CA SER A 315 16.52 11.05 -8.68
C SER A 315 15.18 10.37 -8.36
N GLY A 316 14.18 10.55 -9.22
CA GLY A 316 12.83 9.98 -9.04
C GLY A 316 12.80 8.45 -8.97
N PRO A 317 13.48 7.72 -9.88
CA PRO A 317 13.58 6.26 -9.80
C PRO A 317 14.21 5.74 -8.50
N MET A 318 15.24 6.41 -7.97
CA MET A 318 15.93 5.97 -6.74
C MET A 318 15.01 5.99 -5.51
N TYR A 319 13.98 6.84 -5.50
CA TYR A 319 12.93 6.82 -4.49
C TYR A 319 12.21 5.47 -4.43
N TRP A 320 11.76 4.97 -5.58
CA TRP A 320 11.03 3.71 -5.67
C TRP A 320 11.93 2.50 -5.40
N VAL A 321 13.15 2.52 -5.94
CA VAL A 321 14.15 1.46 -5.67
C VAL A 321 14.47 1.35 -4.18
N SER A 322 14.61 2.49 -3.48
CA SER A 322 14.84 2.49 -2.02
C SER A 322 13.68 1.83 -1.26
N TRP A 323 12.44 2.17 -1.61
CA TRP A 323 11.27 1.54 -1.00
C TRP A 323 11.18 0.06 -1.30
N PHE A 324 11.44 -0.35 -2.55
CA PHE A 324 11.45 -1.76 -2.95
C PHE A 324 12.49 -2.57 -2.16
N ILE A 325 13.73 -2.08 -2.05
CA ILE A 325 14.79 -2.73 -1.25
C ILE A 325 14.38 -2.82 0.23
N ASN A 326 13.82 -1.74 0.79
CA ASN A 326 13.36 -1.75 2.17
C ASN A 326 12.26 -2.78 2.40
N CYS A 327 11.32 -2.94 1.46
CA CYS A 327 10.31 -4.00 1.50
C CYS A 327 10.94 -5.39 1.43
N LEU A 328 11.87 -5.64 0.51
CA LEU A 328 12.54 -6.94 0.39
C LEU A 328 13.23 -7.35 1.71
N ILE A 329 13.84 -6.40 2.41
CA ILE A 329 14.50 -6.65 3.71
C ILE A 329 13.46 -6.95 4.79
N ILE A 330 12.38 -6.18 4.89
CA ILE A 330 11.34 -6.39 5.90
C ILE A 330 10.59 -7.71 5.64
N ASP A 331 10.25 -8.00 4.38
CA ASP A 331 9.61 -9.24 3.94
C ASP A 331 10.50 -10.45 4.26
N LEU A 332 11.82 -10.34 4.08
CA LEU A 332 12.78 -11.37 4.47
C LEU A 332 12.80 -11.60 6.00
N LEU A 333 12.80 -10.52 6.79
CA LEU A 333 12.80 -10.65 8.26
C LEU A 333 11.50 -11.31 8.77
N ILE A 334 10.35 -10.89 8.25
CA ILE A 334 9.05 -11.39 8.67
C ILE A 334 8.87 -12.86 8.29
N THR A 335 9.35 -13.27 7.12
CA THR A 335 9.32 -14.67 6.70
C THR A 335 10.19 -15.55 7.60
N LEU A 336 11.42 -15.13 7.89
CA LEU A 336 12.30 -15.84 8.84
C LEU A 336 11.70 -15.93 10.25
N ILE A 337 11.09 -14.85 10.74
CA ILE A 337 10.40 -14.84 12.05
C ILE A 337 9.21 -15.79 12.05
N THR A 338 8.41 -15.81 10.98
CA THR A 338 7.24 -16.70 10.83
C THR A 338 7.66 -18.17 10.86
N LEU A 339 8.74 -18.52 10.16
CA LEU A 339 9.29 -19.88 10.18
C LEU A 339 9.88 -20.25 11.55
N ALA A 340 10.62 -19.33 12.18
CA ALA A 340 11.23 -19.56 13.47
C ALA A 340 10.19 -19.76 14.58
N ILE A 341 9.14 -18.93 14.63
CA ILE A 341 8.06 -19.08 15.61
C ILE A 341 7.21 -20.32 15.31
N GLY A 342 6.96 -20.62 14.04
CA GLY A 342 6.23 -21.83 13.63
C GLY A 342 6.93 -23.11 14.08
N ALA A 343 8.25 -23.20 13.87
CA ALA A 343 9.07 -24.31 14.33
C ALA A 343 9.21 -24.36 15.86
N ALA A 344 9.41 -23.22 16.52
CA ALA A 344 9.51 -23.14 17.98
C ALA A 344 8.22 -23.56 18.68
N SER A 345 7.08 -23.34 18.02
CA SER A 345 5.73 -23.69 18.49
C SER A 345 5.40 -25.18 18.30
N GLN A 346 6.32 -25.99 17.75
CA GLN A 346 6.16 -27.42 17.49
C GLN A 346 4.97 -27.79 16.60
N ILE A 347 4.54 -26.87 15.73
CA ILE A 347 3.39 -27.09 14.85
C ILE A 347 3.78 -28.06 13.73
N ASN A 348 3.03 -29.15 13.57
CA ASN A 348 3.27 -30.17 12.55
C ASN A 348 3.39 -29.64 11.12
N PHE A 349 2.68 -28.58 10.76
CA PHE A 349 2.79 -27.93 9.44
C PHE A 349 4.23 -27.46 9.13
N PHE A 350 4.91 -26.86 10.11
CA PHE A 350 6.27 -26.33 9.92
C PHE A 350 7.34 -27.42 10.08
N LEU A 351 7.13 -28.38 10.99
CA LEU A 351 8.09 -29.48 11.21
C LEU A 351 8.02 -30.56 10.13
N GLY A 352 6.82 -30.81 9.60
CA GLY A 352 6.55 -31.80 8.56
C GLY A 352 6.90 -31.33 7.15
N THR A 353 7.43 -30.11 6.95
CA THR A 353 7.72 -29.56 5.62
C THR A 353 9.17 -29.14 5.51
N ASN A 354 9.77 -29.29 4.32
CA ASN A 354 11.11 -28.78 4.06
C ASN A 354 11.20 -27.26 4.27
N PHE A 355 12.22 -26.82 5.02
CA PHE A 355 12.47 -25.40 5.32
C PHE A 355 12.47 -24.50 4.08
N PHE A 356 13.14 -24.91 3.00
CA PHE A 356 13.25 -24.07 1.81
C PHE A 356 11.92 -23.92 1.06
N VAL A 357 11.09 -24.96 1.05
CA VAL A 357 9.74 -24.89 0.44
C VAL A 357 8.89 -23.87 1.19
N LEU A 358 8.91 -23.91 2.53
CA LEU A 358 8.20 -22.92 3.35
C LEU A 358 8.77 -21.52 3.16
N PHE A 359 10.10 -21.39 3.14
CA PHE A 359 10.77 -20.10 2.90
C PHE A 359 10.32 -19.47 1.57
N PHE A 360 10.40 -20.20 0.46
CA PHE A 360 9.97 -19.68 -0.84
C PHE A 360 8.47 -19.38 -0.87
N THR A 361 7.64 -20.21 -0.24
CA THR A 361 6.19 -20.00 -0.17
C THR A 361 5.84 -18.68 0.51
N PHE A 362 6.34 -18.47 1.73
CA PHE A 362 6.06 -17.24 2.48
C PHE A 362 6.73 -16.01 1.86
N TYR A 363 7.98 -16.13 1.40
CA TYR A 363 8.75 -15.01 0.85
C TYR A 363 8.23 -14.54 -0.51
N LEU A 364 7.90 -15.46 -1.41
CA LEU A 364 7.29 -15.07 -2.68
C LEU A 364 5.91 -14.46 -2.47
N PHE A 365 5.13 -14.99 -1.53
CA PHE A 365 3.82 -14.43 -1.22
C PHE A 365 3.92 -12.98 -0.69
N THR A 366 4.77 -12.71 0.30
CA THR A 366 4.91 -11.35 0.87
C THR A 366 5.42 -10.36 -0.18
N ILE A 367 6.40 -10.74 -0.99
CA ILE A 367 6.92 -9.86 -2.06
C ILE A 367 5.87 -9.64 -3.16
N SER A 368 5.13 -10.67 -3.57
CA SER A 368 4.05 -10.51 -4.55
C SER A 368 2.95 -9.57 -4.03
N MET A 369 2.64 -9.63 -2.74
CA MET A 369 1.72 -8.69 -2.10
C MET A 369 2.29 -7.28 -2.00
N SER A 370 3.58 -7.13 -1.70
CA SER A 370 4.27 -5.84 -1.76
C SER A 370 4.21 -5.24 -3.18
N ALA A 371 4.35 -6.05 -4.23
CA ALA A 371 4.20 -5.62 -5.63
C ALA A 371 2.77 -5.15 -5.96
N VAL A 372 1.74 -5.89 -5.49
CA VAL A 372 0.34 -5.41 -5.55
C VAL A 372 0.19 -4.07 -4.82
N GLY A 373 0.85 -3.91 -3.67
CA GLY A 373 0.86 -2.66 -2.91
C GLY A 373 1.41 -1.49 -3.72
N PHE A 374 2.57 -1.66 -4.36
CA PHE A 374 3.14 -0.65 -5.25
C PHE A 374 2.23 -0.29 -6.42
N PHE A 375 1.57 -1.28 -7.01
CA PHE A 375 0.57 -1.04 -8.06
C PHE A 375 -0.61 -0.21 -7.54
N LEU A 376 -1.21 -0.57 -6.40
CA LEU A 376 -2.32 0.17 -5.80
C LEU A 376 -1.93 1.61 -5.42
N LEU A 377 -0.70 1.80 -4.94
CA LEU A 377 -0.15 3.12 -4.59
C LEU A 377 -0.08 4.08 -5.77
N THR A 378 -0.14 3.61 -7.02
CA THR A 378 -0.21 4.52 -8.20
C THR A 378 -1.55 5.28 -8.27
N PHE A 379 -2.63 4.69 -7.76
CA PHE A 379 -3.97 5.29 -7.75
C PHE A 379 -4.30 6.02 -6.45
N ILE A 380 -3.62 5.68 -5.36
CA ILE A 380 -3.94 6.15 -4.01
C ILE A 380 -3.13 7.41 -3.68
N GLN A 381 -3.83 8.46 -3.24
CA GLN A 381 -3.22 9.75 -2.85
C GLN A 381 -3.39 10.09 -1.36
N SER A 382 -4.37 9.49 -0.67
CA SER A 382 -4.64 9.75 0.75
C SER A 382 -4.32 8.52 1.61
N THR A 383 -3.71 8.76 2.77
CA THR A 383 -3.42 7.74 3.78
C THR A 383 -4.67 7.00 4.24
N LYS A 384 -5.79 7.70 4.46
CA LYS A 384 -7.05 7.10 4.93
C LYS A 384 -7.61 6.10 3.92
N THR A 385 -7.57 6.46 2.63
CA THR A 385 -8.00 5.55 1.55
C THR A 385 -7.07 4.35 1.42
N ALA A 386 -5.77 4.54 1.62
CA ALA A 386 -4.78 3.46 1.58
C ALA A 386 -5.04 2.41 2.65
N ILE A 387 -5.24 2.85 3.90
CA ILE A 387 -5.56 1.96 5.02
C ILE A 387 -6.90 1.27 4.79
N GLY A 388 -7.92 1.98 4.31
CA GLY A 388 -9.23 1.40 4.01
C GLY A 388 -9.16 0.28 2.96
N ILE A 389 -8.45 0.51 1.84
CA ILE A 389 -8.25 -0.50 0.79
C ILE A 389 -7.42 -1.67 1.32
N GLY A 390 -6.34 -1.39 2.05
CA GLY A 390 -5.48 -2.41 2.65
C GLY A 390 -6.25 -3.31 3.62
N MET A 391 -7.05 -2.73 4.51
CA MET A 391 -7.91 -3.46 5.43
C MET A 391 -9.02 -4.24 4.71
N GLY A 392 -9.59 -3.68 3.63
CA GLY A 392 -10.56 -4.40 2.80
C GLY A 392 -9.97 -5.66 2.18
N ILE A 393 -8.78 -5.56 1.58
CA ILE A 393 -8.05 -6.72 1.02
C ILE A 393 -7.67 -7.71 2.11
N PHE A 394 -7.24 -7.23 3.28
CA PHE A 394 -6.94 -8.06 4.44
C PHE A 394 -8.16 -8.88 4.89
N ILE A 395 -9.33 -8.25 5.05
CA ILE A 395 -10.57 -8.91 5.48
C ILE A 395 -11.03 -9.91 4.41
N VAL A 396 -11.09 -9.50 3.15
CA VAL A 396 -11.50 -10.38 2.04
C VAL A 396 -10.60 -11.60 1.95
N GLY A 397 -9.27 -11.41 2.00
CA GLY A 397 -8.34 -12.53 1.95
C GLY A 397 -8.34 -13.38 3.23
N SER A 398 -8.68 -12.82 4.38
CA SER A 398 -8.88 -13.59 5.62
C SER A 398 -10.11 -14.52 5.50
N ILE A 399 -11.24 -13.99 5.01
CA ILE A 399 -12.44 -14.79 4.72
C ILE A 399 -12.12 -15.86 3.67
N PHE A 400 -11.38 -15.47 2.64
CA PHE A 400 -10.93 -16.38 1.58
C PHE A 400 -10.12 -17.54 2.16
N GLN A 401 -9.11 -17.24 2.98
CA GLN A 401 -8.26 -18.24 3.62
C GLN A 401 -9.05 -19.14 4.57
N LEU A 402 -10.05 -18.61 5.28
CA LEU A 402 -10.92 -19.39 6.16
C LEU A 402 -11.74 -20.44 5.40
N ILE A 403 -12.38 -20.03 4.30
CA ILE A 403 -13.25 -20.89 3.47
C ILE A 403 -12.41 -22.00 2.83
N PHE A 404 -11.30 -21.64 2.20
CA PHE A 404 -10.46 -22.59 1.47
C PHE A 404 -9.56 -23.42 2.40
N SER A 405 -9.17 -22.96 3.59
CA SER A 405 -8.46 -23.82 4.55
C SER A 405 -9.35 -24.93 5.10
N SER A 406 -10.67 -24.70 5.15
CA SER A 406 -11.65 -25.68 5.65
C SER A 406 -12.15 -26.64 4.56
N MET A 407 -12.38 -26.15 3.35
CA MET A 407 -12.99 -26.93 2.24
C MET A 407 -12.17 -26.92 0.95
N GLY A 408 -10.88 -26.57 1.04
CA GLY A 408 -10.03 -26.24 -0.11
C GLY A 408 -9.98 -27.32 -1.17
N SER A 409 -9.68 -28.57 -0.80
CA SER A 409 -9.57 -29.66 -1.77
C SER A 409 -10.83 -29.82 -2.60
N PHE A 410 -12.00 -29.75 -1.96
CA PHE A 410 -13.30 -29.81 -2.61
C PHE A 410 -13.58 -28.57 -3.48
N ILE A 411 -13.30 -27.36 -2.98
CA ILE A 411 -13.54 -26.12 -3.74
C ILE A 411 -12.62 -26.04 -4.97
N PHE A 412 -11.35 -26.42 -4.83
CA PHE A 412 -10.42 -26.47 -5.96
C PHE A 412 -10.88 -27.49 -6.99
N GLN A 413 -11.33 -28.67 -6.56
CA GLN A 413 -11.90 -29.65 -7.46
C GLN A 413 -13.12 -29.08 -8.20
N LEU A 414 -14.07 -28.48 -7.49
CA LEU A 414 -15.27 -27.87 -8.09
C LEU A 414 -14.93 -26.79 -9.13
N ILE A 415 -13.99 -25.88 -8.83
CA ILE A 415 -13.60 -24.80 -9.74
C ILE A 415 -12.96 -25.33 -11.03
N TYR A 416 -12.12 -26.36 -10.93
CA TYR A 416 -11.32 -26.86 -12.05
C TYR A 416 -11.96 -28.01 -12.83
N GLU A 417 -12.88 -28.77 -12.22
CA GLU A 417 -13.61 -29.87 -12.87
C GLU A 417 -14.86 -29.37 -13.61
N THR A 418 -15.48 -28.28 -13.15
CA THR A 418 -16.68 -27.75 -13.78
C THR A 418 -16.35 -26.81 -14.94
N ASP A 419 -16.70 -27.15 -16.18
CA ASP A 419 -16.46 -26.32 -17.38
C ASP A 419 -17.56 -25.28 -17.68
N ASN A 420 -18.26 -24.81 -16.66
CA ASN A 420 -19.31 -23.79 -16.81
C ASN A 420 -18.71 -22.38 -16.97
N SER A 421 -19.43 -21.47 -17.66
CA SER A 421 -19.01 -20.07 -17.83
C SER A 421 -18.70 -19.32 -16.52
N PRO A 422 -19.41 -19.53 -15.39
CA PRO A 422 -19.05 -18.90 -14.12
C PRO A 422 -17.76 -19.47 -13.51
N ALA A 423 -17.49 -20.77 -13.73
CA ALA A 423 -16.26 -21.40 -13.24
C ALA A 423 -15.03 -20.89 -13.99
N LEU A 424 -15.13 -20.72 -15.32
CA LEU A 424 -14.07 -20.10 -16.12
C LEU A 424 -13.81 -18.65 -15.69
N ALA A 425 -14.86 -17.86 -15.46
CA ALA A 425 -14.73 -16.50 -14.95
C ALA A 425 -14.06 -16.47 -13.56
N ALA A 426 -14.44 -17.39 -12.67
CA ALA A 426 -13.82 -17.52 -11.35
C ALA A 426 -12.33 -17.87 -11.45
N ARG A 427 -11.92 -18.79 -12.35
CA ARG A 427 -10.51 -19.12 -12.60
C ARG A 427 -9.70 -17.87 -12.98
N ILE A 428 -10.21 -17.05 -13.91
CA ILE A 428 -9.53 -15.83 -14.37
C ILE A 428 -9.42 -14.79 -13.26
N ILE A 429 -10.50 -14.52 -12.53
CA ILE A 429 -10.51 -13.51 -11.46
C ILE A 429 -9.59 -13.91 -10.31
N LEU A 430 -9.66 -15.18 -9.89
CA LEU A 430 -8.85 -15.70 -8.78
C LEU A 430 -7.37 -15.82 -9.16
N PHE A 431 -7.05 -16.10 -10.43
CA PHE A 431 -5.67 -16.19 -10.90
C PHE A 431 -4.87 -14.91 -10.65
N VAL A 432 -5.51 -13.74 -10.76
CA VAL A 432 -4.86 -12.43 -10.58
C VAL A 432 -4.51 -12.16 -9.12
N LEU A 433 -5.10 -12.89 -8.17
CA LEU A 433 -4.97 -12.64 -6.73
C LEU A 433 -3.85 -13.52 -6.13
N PRO A 434 -2.73 -12.95 -5.64
CA PRO A 434 -1.67 -13.76 -5.02
C PRO A 434 -2.13 -14.60 -3.82
N MET A 435 -3.14 -14.10 -3.07
CA MET A 435 -3.76 -14.84 -1.97
C MET A 435 -4.37 -16.18 -2.39
N PHE A 436 -4.90 -16.30 -3.62
CA PHE A 436 -5.47 -17.55 -4.12
C PHE A 436 -4.43 -18.67 -4.22
N HIS A 437 -3.30 -18.37 -4.86
CA HIS A 437 -2.20 -19.31 -5.04
C HIS A 437 -1.53 -19.65 -3.70
N PHE A 438 -1.39 -18.66 -2.81
CA PHE A 438 -0.90 -18.89 -1.46
C PHE A 438 -1.81 -19.86 -0.68
N THR A 439 -3.12 -19.67 -0.74
CA THR A 439 -4.07 -20.60 -0.11
C THR A 439 -3.97 -22.01 -0.68
N LYS A 440 -3.85 -22.17 -2.00
CA LYS A 440 -3.66 -23.49 -2.64
C LYS A 440 -2.42 -24.20 -2.13
N ILE A 441 -1.30 -23.48 -2.02
CA ILE A 441 -0.04 -24.05 -1.50
C ILE A 441 -0.22 -24.47 -0.03
N LEU A 442 -0.82 -23.62 0.81
CA LEU A 442 -1.07 -23.95 2.21
C LEU A 442 -2.00 -25.15 2.39
N THR A 443 -3.03 -25.30 1.55
CA THR A 443 -3.94 -26.45 1.63
C THR A 443 -3.26 -27.74 1.20
N ASP A 444 -2.41 -27.71 0.17
CA ASP A 444 -1.71 -28.89 -0.32
C ASP A 444 -0.69 -29.42 0.72
N ILE A 445 0.12 -28.51 1.26
CA ILE A 445 1.07 -28.84 2.34
C ILE A 445 0.31 -29.31 3.59
N GLY A 446 -0.79 -28.63 3.93
CA GLY A 446 -1.64 -28.98 5.06
C GLY A 446 -2.26 -30.38 4.94
N ASN A 447 -2.66 -30.80 3.74
CA ASN A 447 -3.28 -32.12 3.53
C ASN A 447 -2.27 -33.27 3.67
N ILE A 448 -1.04 -33.11 3.15
CA ILE A 448 0.00 -34.14 3.28
C ILE A 448 0.44 -34.30 4.73
N THR A 449 0.65 -33.17 5.41
CA THR A 449 1.07 -33.15 6.82
C THR A 449 -0.03 -33.60 7.79
N LYS A 450 -1.30 -33.65 7.35
CA LYS A 450 -2.43 -34.22 8.10
C LYS A 450 -2.51 -35.75 7.99
N ASN A 451 -2.26 -36.29 6.80
CA ASN A 451 -2.57 -37.69 6.51
C ASN A 451 -1.54 -38.68 7.07
N TYR A 452 -0.30 -38.26 7.34
CA TYR A 452 0.71 -39.14 7.94
C TYR A 452 1.68 -38.36 8.87
N PRO A 453 1.87 -38.78 10.14
CA PRO A 453 2.82 -38.11 11.06
C PRO A 453 4.30 -38.33 10.69
N SER A 454 4.60 -39.25 9.77
CA SER A 454 5.95 -39.53 9.25
C SER A 454 6.18 -39.03 7.81
N SER A 455 5.17 -38.44 7.15
CA SER A 455 5.37 -37.85 5.83
C SER A 455 6.00 -36.47 5.98
N HIS A 456 7.08 -36.25 5.24
CA HIS A 456 7.68 -34.94 5.09
C HIS A 456 7.32 -34.38 3.73
N PHE A 457 6.73 -33.19 3.65
CA PHE A 457 6.52 -32.52 2.37
C PHE A 457 7.87 -32.13 1.76
N THR A 458 8.27 -32.87 0.73
CA THR A 458 9.56 -32.72 0.06
C THR A 458 9.45 -32.01 -1.30
N TRP A 459 10.59 -31.60 -1.86
CA TRP A 459 10.65 -30.93 -3.17
C TRP A 459 10.04 -31.76 -4.32
N SER A 460 10.12 -33.10 -4.23
CA SER A 460 9.51 -33.99 -5.22
C SER A 460 7.98 -33.90 -5.28
N GLU A 461 7.35 -33.58 -4.14
CA GLU A 461 5.89 -33.49 -4.03
C GLU A 461 5.33 -32.20 -4.65
N LEU A 462 6.16 -31.20 -4.92
CA LEU A 462 5.73 -29.95 -5.57
C LEU A 462 5.08 -30.18 -6.94
N ASN A 463 5.50 -31.22 -7.66
CA ASN A 463 4.96 -31.56 -8.97
C ASN A 463 3.84 -32.63 -8.90
N THR A 464 3.53 -33.14 -7.71
CA THR A 464 2.45 -34.12 -7.54
C THR A 464 1.11 -33.42 -7.48
N ASN A 465 0.10 -34.01 -8.12
CA ASN A 465 -1.23 -33.43 -8.17
C ASN A 465 -2.12 -34.04 -7.07
N LEU A 466 -2.10 -33.40 -5.91
CA LEU A 466 -2.66 -33.95 -4.66
C LEU A 466 -4.19 -33.92 -4.60
N ASN A 467 -4.84 -33.23 -5.55
CA ASN A 467 -6.29 -33.06 -5.59
C ASN A 467 -6.97 -33.87 -6.71
N SER A 468 -6.24 -34.68 -7.49
CA SER A 468 -6.82 -35.48 -8.59
C SER A 468 -6.92 -36.95 -8.22
N GLN A 469 -8.00 -37.35 -7.55
CA GLN A 469 -8.34 -38.78 -7.39
C GLN A 469 -9.18 -39.33 -8.55
N TYR A 470 -9.64 -38.49 -9.48
CA TYR A 470 -10.40 -38.90 -10.67
C TYR A 470 -9.69 -38.52 -11.97
N LEU A 471 -9.71 -39.45 -12.94
CA LEU A 471 -9.01 -39.36 -14.23
C LEU A 471 -9.41 -38.10 -15.02
N GLY A 472 -8.44 -37.22 -15.30
CA GLY A 472 -8.44 -36.37 -16.49
C GLY A 472 -8.44 -34.84 -16.32
N THR A 473 -8.61 -34.29 -15.10
CA THR A 473 -8.62 -32.82 -14.88
C THR A 473 -7.30 -32.32 -14.29
N VAL A 474 -6.67 -31.34 -14.96
CA VAL A 474 -5.38 -30.77 -14.54
C VAL A 474 -5.59 -29.62 -13.56
N ILE A 475 -5.77 -29.94 -12.28
CA ILE A 475 -5.67 -28.95 -11.20
C ILE A 475 -4.20 -28.46 -11.15
N PRO A 476 -3.92 -27.16 -10.89
CA PRO A 476 -2.56 -26.70 -10.77
C PRO A 476 -1.84 -27.36 -9.59
N THR A 477 -0.62 -27.83 -9.86
CA THR A 477 0.25 -28.39 -8.82
C THR A 477 0.77 -27.30 -7.89
N THR A 478 1.29 -27.68 -6.72
CA THR A 478 1.88 -26.73 -5.77
C THR A 478 3.04 -25.95 -6.38
N GLY A 479 3.88 -26.63 -7.19
CA GLY A 479 4.98 -26.01 -7.94
C GLY A 479 4.50 -25.02 -9.00
N GLN A 480 3.42 -25.33 -9.72
CA GLN A 480 2.82 -24.38 -10.66
C GLN A 480 2.26 -23.14 -9.96
N SER A 481 1.65 -23.32 -8.79
CA SER A 481 1.14 -22.20 -7.97
C SER A 481 2.26 -21.28 -7.47
N LEU A 482 3.41 -21.83 -7.09
CA LEU A 482 4.63 -21.05 -6.79
C LEU A 482 5.13 -20.29 -8.02
N GLY A 483 5.13 -20.93 -9.20
CA GLY A 483 5.46 -20.28 -10.47
C GLY A 483 4.51 -19.11 -10.80
N TYR A 484 3.21 -19.28 -10.56
CA TYR A 484 2.23 -18.21 -10.75
C TYR A 484 2.47 -17.02 -9.82
N LEU A 485 2.89 -17.23 -8.56
CA LEU A 485 3.29 -16.14 -7.68
C LEU A 485 4.47 -15.33 -8.24
N MET A 486 5.47 -15.99 -8.84
CA MET A 486 6.58 -15.29 -9.51
C MET A 486 6.12 -14.50 -10.74
N VAL A 487 5.23 -15.07 -11.55
CA VAL A 487 4.66 -14.37 -12.72
C VAL A 487 3.88 -13.12 -12.28
N LEU A 488 3.05 -13.25 -11.24
CA LEU A 488 2.29 -12.12 -10.68
C LEU A 488 3.21 -11.04 -10.10
N LEU A 489 4.30 -11.43 -9.41
CA LEU A 489 5.30 -10.48 -8.93
C LEU A 489 5.82 -9.59 -10.05
N VAL A 490 6.32 -10.20 -11.13
CA VAL A 490 6.86 -9.46 -12.27
C VAL A 490 5.77 -8.63 -12.96
N ALA A 491 4.58 -9.20 -13.14
CA ALA A 491 3.46 -8.49 -13.76
C ALA A 491 3.06 -7.24 -12.98
N TYR A 492 2.91 -7.32 -11.65
CA TYR A 492 2.54 -6.17 -10.82
C TYR A 492 3.63 -5.11 -10.74
N ILE A 493 4.92 -5.48 -10.77
CA ILE A 493 6.02 -4.50 -10.86
C ILE A 493 5.96 -3.73 -12.17
N ILE A 494 5.73 -4.42 -13.30
CA ILE A 494 5.60 -3.78 -14.61
C ILE A 494 4.38 -2.87 -14.65
N LEU A 495 3.24 -3.32 -14.10
CA LEU A 495 2.03 -2.50 -14.01
C LEU A 495 2.26 -1.27 -13.13
N ALA A 496 2.91 -1.41 -11.97
CA ALA A 496 3.23 -0.29 -11.08
C ALA A 496 4.12 0.74 -11.80
N TRP A 497 5.16 0.29 -12.51
CA TRP A 497 6.02 1.17 -13.30
C TRP A 497 5.26 1.89 -14.43
N TYR A 498 4.41 1.17 -15.17
CA TYR A 498 3.61 1.73 -16.25
C TYR A 498 2.62 2.80 -15.75
N PHE A 499 1.81 2.47 -14.74
CA PHE A 499 0.76 3.37 -14.26
C PHE A 499 1.31 4.59 -13.52
N GLU A 500 2.47 4.49 -12.87
CA GLU A 500 3.13 5.65 -12.24
C GLU A 500 3.54 6.73 -13.27
N HIS A 501 3.90 6.33 -14.51
CA HIS A 501 4.26 7.28 -15.57
C HIS A 501 3.04 7.81 -16.35
N VAL A 502 1.99 6.99 -16.50
CA VAL A 502 0.79 7.34 -17.27
C VAL A 502 -0.20 8.15 -16.45
N ILE A 503 -0.42 7.78 -15.19
CA ILE A 503 -1.39 8.47 -14.32
C ILE A 503 -0.72 9.72 -13.78
N PRO A 504 -1.31 10.91 -13.99
CA PRO A 504 -0.81 12.12 -13.37
C PRO A 504 -1.04 12.01 -11.86
N GLY A 505 0.02 11.73 -11.10
CA GLY A 505 0.04 11.92 -9.66
C GLY A 505 -0.09 13.40 -9.28
N ASN A 506 0.13 13.70 -8.00
CA ASN A 506 0.20 15.09 -7.49
C ASN A 506 1.29 15.95 -8.18
N ASP A 507 2.16 15.32 -8.97
CA ASP A 507 3.34 15.88 -9.63
C ASP A 507 3.02 16.48 -11.02
N GLY A 508 1.76 16.40 -11.46
CA GLY A 508 1.20 17.21 -12.55
C GLY A 508 1.71 16.92 -13.97
N THR A 509 2.60 15.95 -14.18
CA THR A 509 3.08 15.56 -15.51
C THR A 509 2.75 14.09 -15.81
N SER A 510 1.72 13.87 -16.63
CA SER A 510 1.45 12.55 -17.21
C SER A 510 2.23 12.39 -18.51
N GLN A 511 2.81 11.22 -18.73
CA GLN A 511 3.38 10.85 -20.02
C GLN A 511 2.28 10.21 -20.89
N PRO A 512 2.42 10.25 -22.24
CA PRO A 512 1.50 9.56 -23.12
C PRO A 512 1.52 8.04 -22.84
N PRO A 513 0.42 7.29 -23.04
CA PRO A 513 0.38 5.84 -22.77
C PRO A 513 1.47 5.02 -23.50
N TYR A 514 1.92 5.50 -24.66
CA TYR A 514 2.97 4.88 -25.47
C TYR A 514 4.38 5.40 -25.14
N PHE A 515 4.60 6.02 -23.95
CA PHE A 515 5.87 6.65 -23.58
C PHE A 515 7.09 5.73 -23.72
N PHE A 516 6.94 4.46 -23.39
CA PHE A 516 8.00 3.45 -23.43
C PHE A 516 8.52 3.17 -24.85
N LEU A 517 7.78 3.55 -25.88
CA LEU A 517 8.20 3.46 -27.29
C LEU A 517 8.93 4.71 -27.77
N LEU A 518 8.86 5.84 -27.05
CA LEU A 518 9.52 7.06 -27.47
C LEU A 518 11.03 7.01 -27.17
N PRO A 519 11.91 7.26 -28.15
CA PRO A 519 13.36 7.38 -27.92
C PRO A 519 13.73 8.45 -26.89
N SER A 520 12.86 9.46 -26.72
CA SER A 520 13.04 10.52 -25.72
C SER A 520 12.92 10.04 -24.28
N TYR A 521 12.16 8.97 -24.02
CA TYR A 521 12.06 8.39 -22.68
C TYR A 521 13.38 7.73 -22.25
N TRP A 522 13.98 6.98 -23.18
CA TRP A 522 15.25 6.27 -22.97
C TRP A 522 16.48 7.19 -23.07
N GLY A 523 16.28 8.50 -23.29
CA GLY A 523 17.38 9.47 -23.35
C GLY A 523 18.16 9.47 -24.65
N PHE A 524 17.68 8.82 -25.71
CA PHE A 524 18.37 8.76 -27.01
C PHE A 524 18.22 10.06 -27.83
N THR A 525 17.33 10.97 -27.45
CA THR A 525 17.12 12.25 -28.16
C THR A 525 17.36 13.44 -27.25
N LEU A 526 18.17 14.40 -27.72
CA LEU A 526 18.34 15.70 -27.08
C LEU A 526 17.03 16.49 -27.11
N LYS A 527 16.64 17.03 -25.96
CA LYS A 527 15.44 17.87 -25.85
C LYS A 527 15.68 19.19 -26.58
N LYS A 528 14.83 19.51 -27.56
CA LYS A 528 14.87 20.79 -28.29
C LYS A 528 13.89 21.79 -27.69
N VAL A 529 14.34 23.03 -27.53
CA VAL A 529 13.50 24.15 -27.10
C VAL A 529 12.54 24.52 -28.22
N LYS A 530 11.23 24.57 -27.92
CA LYS A 530 10.23 25.11 -28.85
C LYS A 530 10.14 26.62 -28.65
N HIS A 531 10.56 27.39 -29.64
CA HIS A 531 10.45 28.85 -29.62
C HIS A 531 9.07 29.30 -30.13
N ILE A 532 8.48 30.29 -29.46
CA ILE A 532 7.24 30.96 -29.87
C ILE A 532 7.63 32.38 -30.33
N PRO A 533 7.02 32.94 -31.38
CA PRO A 533 7.21 34.34 -31.75
C PRO A 533 6.83 35.27 -30.58
N ILE A 534 7.54 36.40 -30.47
CA ILE A 534 7.29 37.39 -29.42
C ILE A 534 5.92 38.04 -29.67
N PRO A 535 4.95 37.92 -28.75
CA PRO A 535 3.66 38.58 -28.90
C PRO A 535 3.79 40.09 -28.73
N HIS A 536 2.87 40.84 -29.34
CA HIS A 536 2.82 42.28 -29.19
C HIS A 536 2.30 42.65 -27.78
N PHE A 537 3.04 43.46 -27.05
CA PHE A 537 2.67 43.94 -25.72
C PHE A 537 2.36 45.44 -25.78
N GLU A 538 1.13 45.82 -25.40
CA GLU A 538 0.71 47.22 -25.29
C GLU A 538 1.38 47.94 -24.11
N ASP A 539 1.60 47.21 -23.01
CA ASP A 539 2.20 47.74 -21.78
C ASP A 539 3.73 47.87 -21.93
N GLU A 540 4.24 49.11 -21.82
CA GLU A 540 5.66 49.40 -22.03
C GLU A 540 6.61 48.66 -21.08
N ASP A 541 6.21 48.50 -19.81
CA ASP A 541 7.00 47.80 -18.78
C ASP A 541 7.15 46.30 -19.08
N VAL A 542 6.12 45.70 -19.69
CA VAL A 542 6.12 44.30 -20.14
C VAL A 542 6.96 44.15 -21.40
N ARG A 543 6.83 45.10 -22.34
CA ARG A 543 7.64 45.16 -23.58
C ARG A 543 9.13 45.28 -23.27
N GLN A 544 9.52 46.26 -22.46
CA GLN A 544 10.91 46.48 -22.06
C GLN A 544 11.50 45.28 -21.31
N ALA A 545 10.72 44.64 -20.42
CA ALA A 545 11.16 43.43 -19.73
C ALA A 545 11.41 42.26 -20.69
N THR A 546 10.56 42.13 -21.71
CA THR A 546 10.69 41.12 -22.75
C THR A 546 11.91 41.38 -23.62
N GLU A 547 12.09 42.61 -24.11
CA GLU A 547 13.27 43.00 -24.91
C GLU A 547 14.57 42.74 -24.14
N LYS A 548 14.65 43.17 -22.88
CA LYS A 548 15.82 42.91 -22.01
C LYS A 548 16.08 41.41 -21.82
N ALA A 549 15.05 40.57 -21.70
CA ALA A 549 15.23 39.12 -21.55
C ALA A 549 15.68 38.42 -22.85
N HIS A 550 15.33 38.97 -24.00
CA HIS A 550 15.70 38.46 -25.31
C HIS A 550 17.05 38.99 -25.82
N ASP A 551 17.61 40.02 -25.17
CA ASP A 551 18.96 40.50 -25.44
C ASP A 551 20.00 39.37 -25.21
N PRO A 552 20.82 39.03 -26.23
CA PRO A 552 21.89 38.03 -26.08
C PRO A 552 22.98 38.44 -25.09
N ASN A 553 23.21 39.74 -24.87
CA ASN A 553 24.28 40.25 -24.01
C ASN A 553 23.86 40.48 -22.56
N ASN A 554 22.65 40.05 -22.16
CA ASN A 554 22.15 40.26 -20.82
C ASN A 554 22.97 39.48 -19.77
N PRO A 555 23.63 40.15 -18.79
CA PRO A 555 24.47 39.49 -17.78
C PRO A 555 23.67 38.90 -16.61
N ALA A 556 22.33 38.98 -16.63
CA ALA A 556 21.49 38.56 -15.53
C ALA A 556 21.66 37.05 -15.21
N PRO A 557 21.75 36.67 -13.92
CA PRO A 557 21.88 35.27 -13.51
C PRO A 557 20.65 34.41 -13.86
N VAL A 558 19.46 35.00 -13.96
CA VAL A 558 18.24 34.28 -14.38
C VAL A 558 17.59 35.03 -15.53
N ILE A 559 17.42 34.35 -16.66
CA ILE A 559 16.80 34.89 -17.88
C ILE A 559 15.71 33.93 -18.33
N ILE A 560 14.47 34.39 -18.36
CA ILE A 560 13.30 33.63 -18.79
C ILE A 560 12.90 34.13 -20.19
N ARG A 561 12.76 33.22 -21.17
CA ARG A 561 12.47 33.54 -22.58
C ARG A 561 11.24 32.77 -23.07
N GLY A 562 10.10 33.45 -23.16
CA GLY A 562 8.86 32.95 -23.77
C GLY A 562 8.26 31.73 -23.06
N LEU A 563 8.55 31.58 -21.77
CA LEU A 563 8.22 30.38 -21.00
C LEU A 563 6.70 30.17 -20.95
N SER A 564 6.24 29.01 -21.40
CA SER A 564 4.82 28.72 -21.56
C SER A 564 4.48 27.29 -21.12
N LYS A 565 3.31 27.10 -20.48
CA LYS A 565 2.82 25.78 -20.04
C LYS A 565 1.35 25.60 -20.37
N THR A 566 1.07 24.51 -21.07
CA THR A 566 -0.29 24.04 -21.35
C THR A 566 -0.47 22.64 -20.77
N TYR A 567 -1.53 22.46 -19.97
CA TYR A 567 -1.95 21.15 -19.47
C TYR A 567 -3.09 20.62 -20.31
N THR A 568 -2.84 19.49 -20.98
CA THR A 568 -3.83 18.77 -21.78
C THR A 568 -4.26 17.52 -21.02
N LYS A 569 -5.55 17.37 -20.71
CA LYS A 569 -6.06 16.14 -20.08
C LYS A 569 -6.28 15.07 -21.16
N PRO A 570 -5.62 13.90 -21.09
CA PRO A 570 -5.72 12.87 -22.12
C PRO A 570 -7.15 12.35 -22.32
N LEU A 571 -7.94 12.21 -21.24
CA LEU A 571 -9.33 11.77 -21.31
C LEU A 571 -10.35 12.87 -21.72
N ARG A 572 -9.96 14.15 -21.72
CA ARG A 572 -10.84 15.27 -22.10
C ARG A 572 -10.04 16.34 -22.86
N PRO A 573 -9.67 16.09 -24.13
CA PRO A 573 -8.86 17.03 -24.91
C PRO A 573 -9.52 18.40 -25.09
N LYS A 574 -10.86 18.51 -24.99
CA LYS A 574 -11.60 19.78 -25.07
C LYS A 574 -11.37 20.76 -23.90
N LYS A 575 -10.70 20.35 -22.80
CA LYS A 575 -10.34 21.24 -21.68
C LYS A 575 -8.82 21.40 -21.58
N THR A 576 -8.22 22.08 -22.54
CA THR A 576 -6.82 22.51 -22.47
C THR A 576 -6.70 23.74 -21.57
N VAL A 577 -5.86 23.67 -20.54
CA VAL A 577 -5.63 24.80 -19.63
C VAL A 577 -4.25 25.39 -19.91
N HIS A 578 -4.21 26.61 -20.42
CA HIS A 578 -2.98 27.39 -20.57
C HIS A 578 -2.64 28.08 -19.24
N ALA A 579 -1.74 27.47 -18.47
CA ALA A 579 -1.41 27.93 -17.12
C ALA A 579 -0.43 29.10 -17.12
N VAL A 580 0.53 29.12 -18.05
CA VAL A 580 1.48 30.23 -18.24
C VAL A 580 1.61 30.47 -19.73
N LYS A 581 1.51 31.74 -20.14
CA LYS A 581 1.44 32.17 -21.53
C LYS A 581 2.53 33.22 -21.77
N PHE A 582 3.63 32.79 -22.39
CA PHE A 582 4.75 33.63 -22.79
C PHE A 582 5.27 34.55 -21.67
N LEU A 583 5.93 33.97 -20.66
CA LEU A 583 6.63 34.75 -19.64
C LEU A 583 8.06 35.03 -20.09
N SER A 584 8.45 36.31 -20.18
CA SER A 584 9.81 36.74 -20.48
C SER A 584 10.26 37.81 -19.50
N LEU A 585 11.34 37.55 -18.75
CA LEU A 585 11.93 38.51 -17.80
C LEU A 585 13.36 38.10 -17.41
N SER A 586 14.15 39.08 -16.98
CA SER A 586 15.50 38.86 -16.43
C SER A 586 15.59 39.34 -14.98
N ILE A 587 16.31 38.60 -14.14
CA ILE A 587 16.42 38.85 -12.69
C ILE A 587 17.88 39.05 -12.33
N GLU A 588 18.16 40.12 -11.60
CA GLU A 588 19.51 40.55 -11.24
C GLU A 588 19.99 39.87 -9.95
N GLN A 589 21.31 39.73 -9.78
CA GLN A 589 21.89 39.17 -8.57
C GLN A 589 21.62 40.08 -7.35
N GLY A 590 21.39 39.49 -6.18
CA GLY A 590 21.11 40.26 -4.96
C GLY A 590 19.71 40.89 -4.94
N SER A 591 18.77 40.39 -5.76
CA SER A 591 17.39 40.89 -5.82
C SER A 591 16.36 39.83 -5.43
N ILE A 592 15.25 40.28 -4.85
CA ILE A 592 14.05 39.47 -4.63
C ILE A 592 13.00 39.84 -5.68
N LEU A 593 12.65 38.88 -6.53
CA LEU A 593 11.50 38.95 -7.42
C LEU A 593 10.26 38.40 -6.70
N CYS A 594 9.23 39.22 -6.51
CA CYS A 594 7.92 38.78 -6.06
C CYS A 594 6.97 38.57 -7.24
N LEU A 595 6.57 37.32 -7.50
CA LEU A 595 5.49 36.96 -8.39
C LEU A 595 4.17 37.06 -7.62
N LEU A 596 3.44 38.14 -7.85
CA LEU A 596 2.14 38.43 -7.25
C LEU A 596 1.01 38.01 -8.19
N GLY A 597 -0.10 37.49 -7.67
CA GLY A 597 -1.24 37.12 -8.50
C GLY A 597 -2.32 36.40 -7.71
N SER A 598 -3.53 36.30 -8.27
CA SER A 598 -4.59 35.47 -7.68
C SER A 598 -4.27 33.97 -7.78
N ASN A 599 -5.03 33.14 -7.09
CA ASN A 599 -4.95 31.69 -7.24
C ASN A 599 -5.33 31.30 -8.67
N GLY A 600 -4.50 30.45 -9.30
CA GLY A 600 -4.66 30.07 -10.71
C GLY A 600 -3.99 30.99 -11.73
N ALA A 601 -3.30 32.06 -11.30
CA ALA A 601 -2.59 32.97 -12.22
C ALA A 601 -1.34 32.37 -12.91
N GLY A 602 -0.88 31.18 -12.50
CA GLY A 602 0.30 30.51 -13.08
C GLY A 602 1.60 30.60 -12.26
N LYS A 603 1.56 31.20 -11.06
CA LYS A 603 2.70 31.40 -10.15
C LYS A 603 3.48 30.12 -9.82
N THR A 604 2.83 29.15 -9.17
CA THR A 604 3.42 27.86 -8.81
C THR A 604 3.83 27.04 -10.03
N THR A 605 3.09 27.16 -11.15
CA THR A 605 3.47 26.51 -12.42
C THR A 605 4.78 27.09 -12.98
N THR A 606 5.00 28.40 -12.82
CA THR A 606 6.25 29.07 -13.21
C THR A 606 7.42 28.54 -12.38
N ILE A 607 7.32 28.51 -11.05
CA ILE A 607 8.36 27.91 -10.20
C ILE A 607 8.59 26.43 -10.56
N SER A 608 7.53 25.66 -10.80
CA SER A 608 7.64 24.25 -11.16
C SER A 608 8.39 24.04 -12.47
N MET A 609 8.24 24.95 -13.43
CA MET A 609 9.04 24.94 -14.66
C MET A 609 10.50 25.28 -14.38
N LEU A 610 10.77 26.38 -13.65
CA LEU A 610 12.14 26.84 -13.37
C LEU A 610 12.95 25.84 -12.53
N THR A 611 12.28 25.04 -11.69
CA THR A 611 12.90 23.97 -10.88
C THR A 611 12.94 22.62 -11.61
N GLY A 612 12.34 22.54 -12.79
CA GLY A 612 12.25 21.35 -13.63
C GLY A 612 11.40 20.23 -13.04
N LEU A 613 10.44 20.53 -12.16
CA LEU A 613 9.40 19.58 -11.80
C LEU A 613 8.45 19.34 -12.97
N THR A 614 8.14 20.40 -13.72
CA THR A 614 7.31 20.32 -14.91
C THR A 614 8.06 20.86 -16.12
N GLU A 615 8.07 20.12 -17.22
CA GLU A 615 8.73 20.60 -18.43
C GLU A 615 7.92 21.73 -19.07
N PRO A 616 8.56 22.82 -19.55
CA PRO A 616 7.89 23.85 -20.34
C PRO A 616 7.28 23.26 -21.62
N SER A 617 6.08 23.72 -22.00
CA SER A 617 5.51 23.36 -23.31
C SER A 617 6.25 24.05 -24.45
N SER A 618 6.71 25.28 -24.19
CA SER A 618 7.52 26.11 -25.08
C SER A 618 8.32 27.14 -24.27
N GLY A 619 9.33 27.74 -24.90
CA GLY A 619 10.26 28.66 -24.25
C GLY A 619 11.31 27.95 -23.41
N ASP A 620 12.21 28.73 -22.85
CA ASP A 620 13.29 28.23 -21.98
C ASP A 620 13.63 29.25 -20.90
N ALA A 621 14.34 28.80 -19.86
CA ALA A 621 14.93 29.66 -18.86
C ALA A 621 16.41 29.31 -18.69
N LEU A 622 17.26 30.32 -18.73
CA LEU A 622 18.69 30.23 -18.52
C LEU A 622 19.01 30.65 -17.09
N ILE A 623 19.62 29.76 -16.34
CA ILE A 623 20.04 29.96 -14.95
C ILE A 623 21.56 29.81 -14.89
N TYR A 624 22.26 30.93 -14.70
CA TYR A 624 23.72 31.04 -14.83
C TYR A 624 24.23 30.36 -16.12
N GLY A 625 23.57 30.65 -17.25
CA GLY A 625 23.86 30.07 -18.56
C GLY A 625 23.34 28.64 -18.78
N ASN A 626 22.85 27.95 -17.75
CA ASN A 626 22.30 26.59 -17.89
C ASN A 626 20.81 26.64 -18.24
N SER A 627 20.43 25.96 -19.32
CA SER A 627 19.04 25.84 -19.76
C SER A 627 18.27 24.83 -18.88
N VAL A 628 17.06 25.22 -18.48
CA VAL A 628 16.14 24.39 -17.68
C VAL A 628 15.60 23.22 -18.51
N VAL A 629 15.50 23.35 -19.84
CA VAL A 629 15.03 22.28 -20.72
C VAL A 629 16.12 21.26 -21.00
N SER A 630 17.35 21.72 -21.31
CA SER A 630 18.44 20.84 -21.76
C SER A 630 19.38 20.37 -20.63
N ASN A 631 19.61 21.20 -19.60
CA ASN A 631 20.60 20.91 -18.55
C ASN A 631 20.05 21.16 -17.13
N ILE A 632 18.90 20.57 -16.82
CA ILE A 632 18.24 20.73 -15.52
C ILE A 632 19.09 20.24 -14.33
N ASN A 633 19.95 19.25 -14.54
CA ASN A 633 20.80 18.69 -13.49
C ASN A 633 21.84 19.71 -13.00
N ALA A 634 22.41 20.52 -13.89
CA ALA A 634 23.30 21.61 -13.52
C ALA A 634 22.55 22.71 -12.76
N VAL A 635 21.34 23.06 -13.21
CA VAL A 635 20.45 24.02 -12.53
C VAL A 635 20.17 23.57 -11.09
N ARG A 636 19.73 22.32 -10.88
CA ARG A 636 19.40 21.80 -9.53
C ARG A 636 20.57 21.76 -8.54
N LYS A 637 21.83 21.78 -9.02
CA LYS A 637 23.01 21.88 -8.16
C LYS A 637 23.16 23.30 -7.56
N ILE A 638 22.75 24.34 -8.29
CA ILE A 638 22.92 25.74 -7.88
C ILE A 638 21.64 26.39 -7.34
N THR A 639 20.50 25.68 -7.40
CA THR A 639 19.20 26.16 -6.93
C THR A 639 18.65 25.34 -5.76
N SER A 640 17.85 25.98 -4.91
CA SER A 640 17.06 25.32 -3.87
C SER A 640 15.63 25.86 -3.84
N VAL A 641 14.72 25.08 -3.24
CA VAL A 641 13.29 25.39 -3.18
C VAL A 641 12.79 25.31 -1.74
N VAL A 642 12.06 26.34 -1.32
CA VAL A 642 11.17 26.34 -0.16
C VAL A 642 9.75 26.16 -0.71
N PRO A 643 9.18 24.94 -0.66
CA PRO A 643 7.86 24.67 -1.25
C PRO A 643 6.70 25.20 -0.40
N GLN A 644 5.50 25.16 -0.99
CA GLN A 644 4.17 25.12 -0.34
C GLN A 644 4.18 24.56 1.09
N HIS A 645 4.35 23.25 1.15
CA HIS A 645 4.26 22.45 2.38
C HIS A 645 5.66 22.07 2.87
N ASP A 646 5.89 22.14 4.18
CA ASP A 646 7.19 21.80 4.75
C ASP A 646 7.55 20.32 4.53
N ILE A 647 8.72 20.07 3.92
CA ILE A 647 9.21 18.72 3.60
C ILE A 647 9.92 18.15 4.83
N LEU A 648 9.14 17.76 5.84
CA LEU A 648 9.68 17.33 7.14
C LEU A 648 9.08 15.99 7.55
N TRP A 649 9.94 15.09 8.06
CA TRP A 649 9.54 13.87 8.76
C TRP A 649 9.40 14.16 10.25
N ASN A 650 8.27 13.81 10.86
CA ASN A 650 7.99 14.16 12.24
C ASN A 650 8.88 13.40 13.24
N GLU A 651 9.40 12.25 12.85
CA GLU A 651 10.23 11.34 13.65
C GLU A 651 11.67 11.83 13.80
N LEU A 652 12.15 12.60 12.82
CA LEU A 652 13.51 13.10 12.74
C LEU A 652 13.65 14.45 13.47
N SER A 653 14.85 14.76 13.92
CA SER A 653 15.26 16.06 14.50
C SER A 653 15.65 17.07 13.41
N ALA A 654 15.75 18.36 13.76
CA ALA A 654 16.20 19.38 12.81
C ALA A 654 17.64 19.12 12.31
N LYS A 655 18.52 18.65 13.19
CA LYS A 655 19.90 18.28 12.84
C LYS A 655 19.95 17.12 11.84
N GLU A 656 19.18 16.06 12.06
CA GLU A 656 19.10 14.90 11.15
C GLU A 656 18.57 15.31 9.76
N HIS A 657 17.60 16.23 9.68
CA HIS A 657 17.14 16.77 8.39
C HIS A 657 18.24 17.53 7.66
N LEU A 658 18.91 18.45 8.34
CA LEU A 658 19.99 19.23 7.73
C LEU A 658 21.15 18.34 7.31
N GLU A 659 21.45 17.27 8.06
CA GLU A 659 22.46 16.28 7.66
C GLU A 659 22.06 15.53 6.39
N LEU A 660 20.80 15.08 6.30
CA LEU A 660 20.26 14.40 5.12
C LEU A 660 20.34 15.29 3.86
N PHE A 661 19.89 16.54 3.97
CA PHE A 661 19.89 17.46 2.82
C PHE A 661 21.29 18.01 2.50
N ALA A 662 22.17 18.16 3.48
CA ALA A 662 23.58 18.49 3.24
C ALA A 662 24.28 17.39 2.44
N GLU A 663 24.01 16.12 2.75
CA GLU A 663 24.56 14.99 2.00
C GLU A 663 23.93 14.86 0.61
N LEU A 664 22.62 15.13 0.47
CA LEU A 664 21.95 15.22 -0.85
C LEU A 664 22.56 16.31 -1.74
N LYS A 665 22.92 17.46 -1.15
CA LYS A 665 23.59 18.56 -1.85
C LYS A 665 25.09 18.30 -2.09
N GLY A 666 25.63 17.17 -1.63
CA GLY A 666 27.02 16.78 -1.86
C GLY A 666 28.04 17.49 -0.97
N ILE A 667 27.62 18.07 0.17
CA ILE A 667 28.53 18.76 1.08
C ILE A 667 29.50 17.74 1.70
N PRO A 668 30.83 17.97 1.61
CA PRO A 668 31.84 17.09 2.19
C PRO A 668 31.64 16.89 3.70
N LYS A 669 31.89 15.68 4.19
CA LYS A 669 31.68 15.30 5.60
C LYS A 669 32.37 16.26 6.59
N HIS A 670 33.56 16.76 6.26
CA HIS A 670 34.34 17.66 7.11
C HIS A 670 33.74 19.08 7.22
N GLN A 671 32.98 19.55 6.23
CA GLN A 671 32.31 20.85 6.25
C GLN A 671 30.88 20.79 6.78
N ARG A 672 30.27 19.60 6.72
CA ARG A 672 28.85 19.38 7.00
C ARG A 672 28.41 19.92 8.36
N GLU A 673 29.16 19.63 9.42
CA GLU A 673 28.79 20.06 10.77
C GLU A 673 28.78 21.58 10.92
N ASN A 674 29.76 22.26 10.32
CA ASN A 674 29.83 23.72 10.31
C ASN A 674 28.68 24.34 9.50
N SER A 675 28.36 23.77 8.33
CA SER A 675 27.22 24.20 7.52
C SER A 675 25.88 24.01 8.26
N ILE A 676 25.71 22.89 8.99
CA ILE A 676 24.50 22.63 9.78
C ILE A 676 24.37 23.64 10.92
N ARG A 677 25.44 23.90 11.68
CA ARG A 677 25.44 24.91 12.75
C ARG A 677 25.07 26.29 12.22
N ALA A 678 25.73 26.73 11.14
CA ALA A 678 25.46 28.01 10.50
C ALA A 678 24.01 28.13 10.03
N ALA A 679 23.44 27.07 9.44
CA ALA A 679 22.05 27.06 9.01
C ALA A 679 21.06 27.15 10.20
N LEU A 680 21.32 26.43 11.30
CA LEU A 680 20.51 26.48 12.53
C LEU A 680 20.56 27.85 13.21
N ASP A 681 21.74 28.47 13.24
CA ASP A 681 21.95 29.79 13.84
C ASP A 681 21.21 30.88 13.05
N GLN A 682 21.28 30.84 11.71
CA GLN A 682 20.55 31.77 10.83
C GLN A 682 19.04 31.76 11.10
N VAL A 683 18.47 30.58 11.40
CA VAL A 683 17.03 30.43 11.65
C VAL A 683 16.65 30.42 13.13
N LYS A 684 17.61 30.65 14.03
CA LYS A 684 17.45 30.68 15.49
C LYS A 684 16.81 29.38 16.05
N LEU A 685 17.23 28.22 15.55
CA LEU A 685 16.75 26.90 16.01
C LEU A 685 17.82 26.07 16.76
N THR A 686 19.00 26.64 17.02
CA THR A 686 20.15 25.95 17.63
C THR A 686 19.82 25.27 18.96
N LYS A 687 19.00 25.91 19.82
CA LYS A 687 18.63 25.38 21.14
C LYS A 687 17.72 24.14 21.10
N VAL A 688 16.99 23.96 20.00
CA VAL A 688 16.00 22.87 19.84
C VAL A 688 16.42 21.88 18.75
N ALA A 689 17.67 21.96 18.28
CA ALA A 689 18.14 21.25 17.09
C ALA A 689 18.00 19.72 17.18
N ASP A 690 18.17 19.17 18.38
CA ASP A 690 18.08 17.73 18.65
C ASP A 690 16.66 17.26 19.02
N ASN A 691 15.71 18.19 19.21
CA ASN A 691 14.32 17.85 19.47
C ASN A 691 13.64 17.33 18.18
N ARG A 692 12.73 16.36 18.33
CA ARG A 692 11.92 15.85 17.21
C ARG A 692 11.04 16.94 16.62
N ILE A 693 10.88 16.92 15.30
CA ILE A 693 10.02 17.89 14.60
C ILE A 693 8.55 17.79 15.02
N SER A 694 8.09 16.64 15.50
CA SER A 694 6.75 16.53 16.09
C SER A 694 6.47 17.55 17.19
N THR A 695 7.51 18.06 17.88
CA THR A 695 7.39 19.07 18.95
C THR A 695 7.44 20.52 18.47
N TYR A 696 7.74 20.75 17.18
CA TYR A 696 7.93 22.09 16.63
C TYR A 696 6.59 22.75 16.31
N SER A 697 6.46 24.06 16.60
CA SER A 697 5.33 24.86 16.12
C SER A 697 5.40 25.03 14.59
N GLY A 698 4.28 25.39 13.94
CA GLY A 698 4.25 25.65 12.49
C GLY A 698 5.30 26.68 12.06
N GLY A 699 5.49 27.75 12.85
CA GLY A 699 6.53 28.75 12.59
C GLY A 699 7.96 28.20 12.66
N MET A 700 8.24 27.28 13.59
CA MET A 700 9.53 26.60 13.70
C MET A 700 9.77 25.64 12.53
N LYS A 701 8.76 24.88 12.13
CA LYS A 701 8.81 23.98 10.96
C LYS A 701 9.13 24.76 9.68
N ARG A 702 8.48 25.92 9.48
CA ARG A 702 8.75 26.77 8.32
C ARG A 702 10.17 27.33 8.32
N ARG A 703 10.66 27.79 9.47
CA ARG A 703 12.05 28.25 9.62
C ARG A 703 13.05 27.14 9.28
N LEU A 704 12.79 25.91 9.71
CA LEU A 704 13.62 24.76 9.35
C LEU A 704 13.55 24.45 7.85
N SER A 705 12.38 24.56 7.22
CA SER A 705 12.23 24.41 5.76
C SER A 705 13.09 25.42 4.98
N VAL A 706 13.15 26.68 5.45
CA VAL A 706 14.07 27.69 4.89
C VAL A 706 15.54 27.31 5.14
N ALA A 707 15.89 26.82 6.33
CA ALA A 707 17.25 26.35 6.63
C ALA A 707 17.69 25.20 5.72
N ILE A 708 16.81 24.24 5.46
CA ILE A 708 17.04 23.13 4.53
C ILE A 708 17.30 23.67 3.13
N ALA A 709 16.52 24.65 2.67
CA ALA A 709 16.75 25.21 1.35
C ALA A 709 18.08 25.98 1.26
N CYS A 710 18.52 26.63 2.35
CA CYS A 710 19.78 27.36 2.41
C CYS A 710 21.04 26.48 2.56
N ILE A 711 20.88 25.20 2.92
CA ILE A 711 22.02 24.28 3.06
C ILE A 711 22.74 24.10 1.71
N GLY A 712 24.07 24.08 1.73
CA GLY A 712 24.88 23.97 0.51
C GLY A 712 25.02 25.28 -0.27
N ASP A 713 24.62 26.40 0.33
CA ASP A 713 24.78 27.76 -0.20
C ASP A 713 24.30 27.93 -1.66
N PRO A 714 22.99 27.73 -1.93
CA PRO A 714 22.46 27.87 -3.28
C PRO A 714 22.57 29.32 -3.76
N LYS A 715 22.83 29.51 -5.06
CA LYS A 715 22.85 30.83 -5.70
C LYS A 715 21.46 31.40 -5.93
N ILE A 716 20.47 30.52 -6.10
CA ILE A 716 19.07 30.89 -6.33
C ILE A 716 18.16 30.13 -5.36
N LEU A 717 17.25 30.87 -4.75
CA LEU A 717 16.23 30.33 -3.84
C LEU A 717 14.83 30.59 -4.42
N PHE A 718 14.09 29.52 -4.69
CA PHE A 718 12.68 29.60 -5.05
C PHE A 718 11.83 29.44 -3.79
N CYS A 719 10.98 30.41 -3.47
CA CYS A 719 10.06 30.34 -2.34
C CYS A 719 8.63 30.32 -2.87
N ASP A 720 7.98 29.16 -2.82
CA ASP A 720 6.57 29.04 -3.15
C ASP A 720 5.73 29.30 -1.91
N GLU A 721 5.11 30.49 -1.85
CA GLU A 721 4.27 30.95 -0.72
C GLU A 721 4.89 30.70 0.68
N PRO A 722 6.02 31.36 1.02
CA PRO A 722 6.77 31.12 2.24
C PRO A 722 6.01 31.42 3.54
N THR A 723 4.97 32.24 3.51
CA THR A 723 4.33 32.74 4.74
C THR A 723 2.83 32.46 4.86
N THR A 724 2.29 31.64 3.96
CA THR A 724 0.89 31.19 4.00
C THR A 724 0.61 30.37 5.26
N GLY A 725 -0.50 30.68 5.93
CA GLY A 725 -0.93 29.97 7.15
C GLY A 725 -0.11 30.27 8.42
N MET A 726 0.80 31.25 8.37
CA MET A 726 1.60 31.66 9.52
C MET A 726 0.97 32.84 10.29
N ASP A 727 1.21 32.87 11.59
CA ASP A 727 0.90 34.04 12.42
C ASP A 727 1.76 35.27 12.03
N PRO A 728 1.29 36.50 12.30
CA PRO A 728 2.00 37.72 11.88
C PRO A 728 3.44 37.84 12.41
N ALA A 729 3.71 37.35 13.62
CA ALA A 729 5.05 37.43 14.22
C ALA A 729 6.02 36.47 13.51
N SER A 730 5.62 35.23 13.27
CA SER A 730 6.43 34.26 12.52
C SER A 730 6.66 34.69 11.07
N ARG A 731 5.66 35.31 10.42
CA ARG A 731 5.80 35.89 9.08
C ARG A 731 6.91 36.93 9.02
N ARG A 732 6.93 37.90 9.95
CA ARG A 732 7.99 38.91 10.05
C ARG A 732 9.38 38.30 10.25
N HIS A 733 9.49 37.20 10.99
CA HIS A 733 10.76 36.49 11.15
C HIS A 733 11.25 35.90 9.82
N ILE A 734 10.37 35.26 9.05
CA ILE A 734 10.71 34.73 7.72
C ILE A 734 11.10 35.87 6.77
N TRP A 735 10.40 37.00 6.81
CA TRP A 735 10.75 38.16 5.99
C TRP A 735 12.15 38.68 6.29
N ASN A 736 12.48 38.87 7.57
CA ASN A 736 13.81 39.30 7.98
C ASN A 736 14.88 38.28 7.57
N LEU A 737 14.58 36.99 7.68
CA LEU A 737 15.46 35.91 7.24
C LEU A 737 15.73 35.98 5.73
N LEU A 738 14.70 36.12 4.90
CA LEU A 738 14.85 36.25 3.44
C LEU A 738 15.64 37.51 3.04
N LYS A 739 15.39 38.65 3.71
CA LYS A 739 16.18 39.88 3.51
C LYS A 739 17.66 39.68 3.82
N ASN A 740 17.98 38.93 4.87
CA ASN A 740 19.37 38.63 5.24
C ASN A 740 20.04 37.67 4.24
N ILE A 741 19.30 36.68 3.75
CA ILE A 741 19.79 35.69 2.76
C ILE A 741 20.05 36.34 1.39
N LYS A 742 19.35 37.43 1.06
CA LYS A 742 19.40 38.10 -0.24
C LYS A 742 20.80 38.51 -0.70
N LYS A 743 21.69 38.93 0.21
CA LYS A 743 22.90 39.73 -0.11
C LYS A 743 23.68 39.28 -1.36
N ASP A 744 23.87 37.98 -1.55
CA ASP A 744 24.62 37.42 -2.69
C ASP A 744 23.80 36.45 -3.56
N LYS A 745 22.47 36.43 -3.38
CA LYS A 745 21.57 35.41 -3.95
C LYS A 745 20.42 36.04 -4.71
N VAL A 746 19.83 35.27 -5.63
CA VAL A 746 18.56 35.62 -6.26
C VAL A 746 17.45 34.88 -5.55
N ILE A 747 16.42 35.60 -5.11
CA ILE A 747 15.23 34.98 -4.49
C ILE A 747 14.04 35.20 -5.39
N ILE A 748 13.34 34.13 -5.75
CA ILE A 748 12.10 34.18 -6.53
C ILE A 748 10.98 33.69 -5.62
N LEU A 749 10.13 34.61 -5.22
CA LEU A 749 9.06 34.43 -4.25
C LEU A 749 7.72 34.45 -4.99
N THR A 750 6.84 33.49 -4.74
CA THR A 750 5.41 33.63 -5.07
C THR A 750 4.64 34.04 -3.83
N SER A 751 3.74 35.00 -3.99
CA SER A 751 2.84 35.40 -2.90
C SER A 751 1.48 35.82 -3.44
N HIS A 752 0.49 35.73 -2.57
CA HIS A 752 -0.81 36.37 -2.74
C HIS A 752 -1.03 37.49 -1.71
N PHE A 753 -0.05 37.75 -0.84
CA PHE A 753 -0.07 38.86 0.11
C PHE A 753 0.67 40.07 -0.44
N MET A 754 -0.06 41.16 -0.63
CA MET A 754 0.49 42.40 -1.17
C MET A 754 1.57 42.99 -0.27
N ASP A 755 1.34 43.00 1.05
CA ASP A 755 2.30 43.47 2.04
C ASP A 755 3.64 42.73 1.97
N GLU A 756 3.60 41.43 1.67
CA GLU A 756 4.81 40.61 1.55
C GLU A 756 5.64 41.04 0.34
N CYS A 757 5.01 41.20 -0.83
CA CYS A 757 5.69 41.69 -2.03
C CYS A 757 6.15 43.14 -1.87
N GLU A 758 5.40 43.98 -1.16
CA GLU A 758 5.78 45.37 -0.92
C GLU A 758 7.01 45.49 0.00
N ILE A 759 7.11 44.63 1.03
CA ILE A 759 8.21 44.68 2.00
C ILE A 759 9.46 43.94 1.51
N LEU A 760 9.30 42.84 0.78
CA LEU A 760 10.40 41.97 0.32
C LEU A 760 10.82 42.23 -1.12
N GLY A 761 9.89 42.54 -2.00
CA GLY A 761 10.13 42.57 -3.45
C GLY A 761 10.90 43.81 -3.87
N ASP A 762 12.15 43.63 -4.27
CA ASP A 762 12.88 44.66 -5.04
C ASP A 762 12.22 44.86 -6.41
N ARG A 763 11.66 43.78 -6.95
CA ARG A 763 10.87 43.77 -8.18
C ARG A 763 9.60 42.95 -7.97
N VAL A 764 8.47 43.49 -8.41
CA VAL A 764 7.16 42.88 -8.33
C VAL A 764 6.63 42.67 -9.75
N VAL A 765 6.23 41.44 -10.03
CA VAL A 765 5.57 41.06 -11.28
C VAL A 765 4.16 40.59 -10.95
N ILE A 766 3.16 41.28 -11.49
CA ILE A 766 1.76 40.88 -11.30
C ILE A 766 1.36 39.97 -12.45
N MET A 767 0.97 38.74 -12.12
CA MET A 767 0.45 37.75 -13.06
C MET A 767 -1.08 37.74 -13.04
N SER A 768 -1.69 37.73 -14.24
CA SER A 768 -3.13 37.56 -14.43
C SER A 768 -3.41 36.62 -15.60
N ASN A 769 -4.26 35.61 -15.39
CA ASN A 769 -4.67 34.65 -16.43
C ASN A 769 -3.52 34.00 -17.22
N GLY A 770 -2.38 33.77 -16.55
CA GLY A 770 -1.18 33.17 -17.12
C GLY A 770 -0.22 34.15 -17.81
N TYR A 771 -0.57 35.42 -17.94
CA TYR A 771 0.28 36.47 -18.52
C TYR A 771 0.94 37.34 -17.45
N MET A 772 2.09 37.92 -17.79
CA MET A 772 2.67 39.04 -17.04
C MET A 772 1.89 40.31 -17.37
N ALA A 773 1.13 40.81 -16.39
CA ALA A 773 0.29 41.99 -16.57
C ALA A 773 1.07 43.30 -16.36
N CYS A 774 1.97 43.33 -15.38
CA CYS A 774 2.88 44.44 -15.17
C CYS A 774 4.16 43.99 -14.46
N ASN A 775 5.18 44.83 -14.55
CA ASN A 775 6.51 44.56 -14.04
C ASN A 775 7.18 45.85 -13.56
N GLY A 776 7.55 45.93 -12.28
CA GLY A 776 8.26 47.09 -11.72
C GLY A 776 8.50 46.94 -10.22
N ASN A 777 9.15 47.91 -9.59
CA ASN A 777 9.20 47.94 -8.11
C ASN A 777 7.87 48.47 -7.53
N SER A 778 7.67 48.31 -6.21
CA SER A 778 6.41 48.71 -5.56
C SER A 778 6.07 50.20 -5.80
N LEU A 779 7.06 51.09 -5.75
CA LEU A 779 6.87 52.52 -5.97
C LEU A 779 6.47 52.84 -7.42
N GLN A 780 7.13 52.23 -8.41
CA GLN A 780 6.83 52.39 -9.84
C GLN A 780 5.41 51.91 -10.15
N LEU A 781 5.01 50.77 -9.59
CA LEU A 781 3.68 50.22 -9.79
C LEU A 781 2.59 51.09 -9.14
N LYS A 782 2.85 51.63 -7.94
CA LYS A 782 1.95 52.60 -7.29
C LYS A 782 1.86 53.92 -8.04
N ALA A 783 2.96 54.42 -8.61
CA ALA A 783 2.94 55.62 -9.43
C ALA A 783 2.17 55.40 -10.76
N LYS A 784 2.34 54.25 -11.42
CA LYS A 784 1.67 53.94 -12.70
C LYS A 784 0.18 53.64 -12.54
N PHE A 785 -0.17 52.83 -11.53
CA PHE A 785 -1.54 52.31 -11.39
C PHE A 785 -2.29 52.86 -10.18
N GLY A 786 -1.59 53.30 -9.13
CA GLY A 786 -2.23 53.91 -7.97
C GLY A 786 -2.88 55.24 -8.34
N GLU A 787 -3.88 55.65 -7.55
CA GLU A 787 -4.50 56.97 -7.70
C GLU A 787 -3.76 58.05 -6.92
N GLY A 788 -2.67 57.73 -6.20
CA GLY A 788 -1.94 58.66 -5.35
C GLY A 788 -2.31 58.50 -3.87
N TYR A 789 -3.01 59.49 -3.32
CA TYR A 789 -3.61 59.45 -1.98
C TYR A 789 -5.01 58.82 -2.04
N SER A 790 -5.39 58.12 -0.97
CA SER A 790 -6.73 57.56 -0.79
C SER A 790 -7.31 58.05 0.53
N VAL A 791 -8.53 58.56 0.51
CA VAL A 791 -9.26 59.02 1.68
C VAL A 791 -10.47 58.13 1.88
N ASN A 792 -10.54 57.53 3.07
CA ASN A 792 -11.70 56.79 3.55
C ASN A 792 -12.55 57.71 4.43
N LEU A 793 -13.82 57.89 4.08
CA LEU A 793 -14.80 58.62 4.87
C LEU A 793 -15.82 57.64 5.44
N VAL A 794 -16.14 57.75 6.73
CA VAL A 794 -17.19 56.96 7.38
C VAL A 794 -18.42 57.84 7.55
N ALA A 795 -19.46 57.59 6.77
CA ALA A 795 -20.74 58.28 6.86
C ALA A 795 -21.48 57.88 8.17
N LYS A 796 -22.27 58.81 8.76
CA LYS A 796 -23.12 58.49 9.93
C LYS A 796 -24.41 57.78 9.53
N SER A 797 -24.95 58.04 8.34
CA SER A 797 -26.20 57.43 7.84
C SER A 797 -26.15 57.22 6.32
N GLN A 798 -27.00 56.34 5.79
CA GLN A 798 -27.07 56.09 4.35
C GLN A 798 -27.52 57.34 3.56
N GLU A 799 -28.33 58.20 4.19
CA GLU A 799 -28.83 59.46 3.60
C GLU A 799 -27.72 60.50 3.41
N SER A 800 -26.64 60.41 4.18
CA SER A 800 -25.50 61.34 4.10
C SER A 800 -24.48 60.99 3.01
N VAL A 801 -24.55 59.77 2.44
CA VAL A 801 -23.60 59.31 1.42
C VAL A 801 -23.59 60.18 0.15
N PRO A 802 -24.74 60.51 -0.48
CA PRO A 802 -24.73 61.31 -1.70
C PRO A 802 -24.12 62.70 -1.48
N PHE A 803 -24.38 63.31 -0.32
CA PHE A 803 -23.81 64.59 0.05
C PHE A 803 -22.28 64.53 0.20
N LEU A 804 -21.76 63.48 0.85
CA LEU A 804 -20.31 63.29 1.00
C LEU A 804 -19.61 63.05 -0.34
N VAL A 805 -20.24 62.30 -1.26
CA VAL A 805 -19.69 62.08 -2.60
C VAL A 805 -19.60 63.41 -3.37
N ASP A 806 -20.66 64.20 -3.37
CA ASP A 806 -20.67 65.51 -4.04
C ASP A 806 -19.68 66.50 -3.39
N PHE A 807 -19.58 66.48 -2.06
CA PHE A 807 -18.62 67.29 -1.31
C PHE A 807 -17.16 66.99 -1.71
N VAL A 808 -16.77 65.72 -1.78
CA VAL A 808 -15.38 65.35 -2.14
C VAL A 808 -15.07 65.70 -3.58
N LEU A 809 -15.99 65.42 -4.51
CA LEU A 809 -15.81 65.72 -5.93
C LEU A 809 -15.70 67.23 -6.20
N LYS A 810 -16.39 68.07 -5.41
CA LYS A 810 -16.27 69.53 -5.49
C LYS A 810 -14.99 70.06 -4.83
N SER A 811 -14.59 69.49 -3.69
CA SER A 811 -13.47 70.00 -2.91
C SER A 811 -12.11 69.59 -3.46
N ILE A 812 -12.00 68.42 -4.11
CA ILE A 812 -10.76 67.95 -4.74
C ILE A 812 -11.01 67.74 -6.24
N PRO A 813 -10.51 68.64 -7.12
CA PRO A 813 -10.58 68.45 -8.55
C PRO A 813 -9.75 67.22 -8.96
N ASN A 814 -10.28 66.39 -9.85
CA ASN A 814 -9.71 65.11 -10.28
C ASN A 814 -9.74 63.96 -9.25
N SER A 815 -10.49 64.11 -8.15
CA SER A 815 -10.78 62.97 -7.27
C SER A 815 -11.70 61.95 -7.97
N LYS A 816 -11.46 60.66 -7.71
CA LYS A 816 -12.28 59.55 -8.21
C LYS A 816 -12.91 58.80 -7.06
N PHE A 817 -14.19 58.48 -7.21
CA PHE A 817 -14.87 57.58 -6.30
C PHE A 817 -14.46 56.13 -6.60
N LEU A 818 -13.75 55.50 -5.67
CA LEU A 818 -13.20 54.17 -5.85
C LEU A 818 -14.18 53.08 -5.41
N ARG A 819 -14.73 53.21 -4.21
CA ARG A 819 -15.57 52.17 -3.63
C ARG A 819 -16.54 52.72 -2.58
N GLN A 820 -17.72 52.11 -2.52
CA GLN A 820 -18.63 52.18 -1.39
C GLN A 820 -18.74 50.81 -0.71
N SER A 821 -18.66 50.78 0.62
CA SER A 821 -18.99 49.60 1.43
C SER A 821 -19.88 50.03 2.59
N ALA A 822 -21.20 49.91 2.40
CA ALA A 822 -22.21 50.46 3.31
C ALA A 822 -22.00 51.97 3.55
N LEU A 823 -21.50 52.33 4.73
CA LEU A 823 -21.23 53.71 5.15
C LEU A 823 -19.78 54.15 4.91
N LEU A 824 -18.87 53.25 4.48
CA LEU A 824 -17.48 53.58 4.20
C LEU A 824 -17.32 53.95 2.71
N LEU A 825 -16.83 55.15 2.45
CA LEU A 825 -16.61 55.73 1.13
C LEU A 825 -15.11 55.92 0.90
N ASN A 826 -14.58 55.40 -0.20
CA ASN A 826 -13.17 55.55 -0.55
C ASN A 826 -13.03 56.40 -1.82
N PHE A 827 -12.23 57.46 -1.71
CA PHE A 827 -11.88 58.35 -2.81
C PHE A 827 -10.37 58.34 -3.05
N GLY A 828 -9.94 58.35 -4.30
CA GLY A 828 -8.53 58.48 -4.69
C GLY A 828 -8.27 59.82 -5.39
N PHE A 829 -7.12 60.46 -5.13
CA PHE A 829 -6.70 61.67 -5.84
C PHE A 829 -5.18 61.73 -6.05
N PRO A 830 -4.72 62.32 -7.18
CA PRO A 830 -3.30 62.29 -7.58
C PRO A 830 -2.34 62.90 -6.56
N LEU A 831 -1.10 62.40 -6.54
CA LEU A 831 -0.01 62.93 -5.70
C LEU A 831 0.36 64.38 -6.04
N GLU A 832 0.13 64.79 -7.29
CA GLU A 832 0.45 66.13 -7.82
C GLU A 832 -0.61 67.18 -7.50
N THR A 833 -1.63 66.84 -6.70
CA THR A 833 -2.70 67.77 -6.31
C THR A 833 -2.12 68.91 -5.45
N ASP A 834 -2.56 70.15 -5.70
CA ASP A 834 -2.08 71.34 -4.99
C ASP A 834 -2.24 71.19 -3.47
N SER A 835 -1.14 71.41 -2.73
CA SER A 835 -1.07 71.27 -1.27
C SER A 835 -2.07 72.16 -0.54
N ASN A 836 -2.39 73.34 -1.08
CA ASN A 836 -3.37 74.25 -0.48
C ASN A 836 -4.80 73.70 -0.52
N ILE A 837 -5.16 73.02 -1.62
CA ILE A 837 -6.48 72.38 -1.77
C ILE A 837 -6.61 71.23 -0.78
N VAL A 838 -5.57 70.40 -0.69
CA VAL A 838 -5.51 69.25 0.22
C VAL A 838 -5.60 69.70 1.67
N TYR A 839 -4.85 70.73 2.07
CA TYR A 839 -4.91 71.31 3.42
C TYR A 839 -6.30 71.84 3.76
N ASN A 840 -6.91 72.62 2.87
CA ASN A 840 -8.26 73.17 3.08
C ASN A 840 -9.32 72.07 3.18
N PHE A 841 -9.21 71.01 2.37
CA PHE A 841 -10.11 69.87 2.40
C PHE A 841 -10.06 69.13 3.74
N PHE A 842 -8.87 68.76 4.23
CA PHE A 842 -8.76 68.08 5.52
C PHE A 842 -9.15 68.98 6.69
N GLY A 843 -8.86 70.28 6.62
CA GLY A 843 -9.35 71.25 7.60
C GLY A 843 -10.88 71.36 7.63
N GLN A 844 -11.57 71.16 6.50
CA GLN A 844 -13.03 71.10 6.46
C GLN A 844 -13.57 69.78 7.03
N LEU A 845 -12.94 68.63 6.71
CA LEU A 845 -13.31 67.33 7.28
C LEU A 845 -13.16 67.31 8.80
N GLU A 846 -12.08 67.89 9.31
CA GLU A 846 -11.84 67.98 10.76
C GLU A 846 -12.89 68.83 11.46
N LYS A 847 -13.25 69.99 10.90
CA LYS A 847 -14.37 70.81 11.41
C LYS A 847 -15.69 70.05 11.38
N MET A 848 -15.95 69.29 10.33
CA MET A 848 -17.15 68.46 10.22
C MET A 848 -17.20 67.35 11.29
N VAL A 849 -16.08 66.73 11.63
CA VAL A 849 -16.05 65.70 12.69
C VAL A 849 -16.17 66.32 14.09
N GLN A 850 -15.57 67.49 14.31
CA GLN A 850 -15.59 68.19 15.61
C GLN A 850 -16.94 68.84 15.94
N ASP A 851 -17.79 69.12 14.94
CA ASP A 851 -19.14 69.65 15.16
C ASP A 851 -20.08 68.56 15.71
N GLU A 852 -20.43 68.66 16.99
CA GLU A 852 -21.31 67.71 17.69
C GLU A 852 -22.71 67.61 17.06
N ASN A 853 -23.16 68.65 16.37
CA ASN A 853 -24.45 68.67 15.67
C ASN A 853 -24.40 68.06 14.26
N ASN A 854 -23.21 67.72 13.75
CA ASN A 854 -23.07 67.19 12.41
C ASN A 854 -23.59 65.75 12.31
N LYS A 855 -24.59 65.53 11.43
CA LYS A 855 -25.18 64.20 11.14
C LYS A 855 -24.58 63.51 9.91
N VAL A 856 -23.53 64.06 9.31
CA VAL A 856 -23.03 63.64 8.00
C VAL A 856 -21.81 62.72 8.11
N LEU A 857 -20.73 63.17 8.74
CA LEU A 857 -19.45 62.45 8.81
C LEU A 857 -19.20 61.93 10.23
N ARG A 858 -18.80 60.66 10.35
CA ARG A 858 -18.42 60.03 11.63
C ARG A 858 -16.93 60.12 11.87
N ASP A 859 -16.14 59.72 10.88
CA ASP A 859 -14.69 59.63 10.98
C ASP A 859 -14.06 59.67 9.58
N TRP A 860 -12.77 59.95 9.49
CA TRP A 860 -12.01 59.92 8.24
C TRP A 860 -10.60 59.39 8.43
N GLU A 861 -10.05 58.76 7.38
CA GLU A 861 -8.70 58.23 7.34
C GLU A 861 -8.06 58.62 6.00
N ILE A 862 -6.80 59.05 6.04
CA ILE A 862 -5.98 59.23 4.85
C ILE A 862 -4.94 58.11 4.78
N SER A 863 -4.77 57.54 3.59
CA SER A 863 -3.78 56.52 3.30
C SER A 863 -3.12 56.79 1.95
N HIS A 864 -1.95 56.20 1.72
CA HIS A 864 -1.37 56.13 0.39
C HIS A 864 -1.89 54.90 -0.35
N SER A 865 -1.95 55.00 -1.68
CA SER A 865 -2.22 53.83 -2.52
C SER A 865 -1.28 52.67 -2.17
N ASN A 866 -1.88 51.53 -1.89
CA ASN A 866 -1.17 50.32 -1.53
C ASN A 866 -1.05 49.40 -2.78
N LEU A 867 -0.24 48.35 -2.67
CA LEU A 867 -0.09 47.39 -3.77
C LEU A 867 -1.38 46.59 -4.03
N ASN A 868 -2.33 46.56 -3.08
CA ASN A 868 -3.65 45.94 -3.25
C ASN A 868 -4.55 46.76 -4.19
N ASP A 869 -4.54 48.09 -4.09
CA ASP A 869 -5.27 48.97 -5.01
C ASP A 869 -4.76 48.82 -6.44
N VAL A 870 -3.43 48.76 -6.58
CA VAL A 870 -2.77 48.47 -7.86
C VAL A 870 -3.22 47.12 -8.41
N PHE A 871 -3.19 46.07 -7.58
CA PHE A 871 -3.59 44.73 -7.99
C PHE A 871 -5.04 44.68 -8.47
N LEU A 872 -5.96 45.32 -7.75
CA LEU A 872 -7.38 45.38 -8.14
C LEU A 872 -7.55 46.08 -9.49
N LYS A 873 -6.89 47.22 -9.70
CA LYS A 873 -6.97 47.97 -10.96
C LYS A 873 -6.41 47.15 -12.13
N VAL A 874 -5.25 46.52 -11.96
CA VAL A 874 -4.64 45.63 -12.97
C VAL A 874 -5.56 44.43 -13.25
N ALA A 875 -6.16 43.84 -12.23
CA ALA A 875 -7.11 42.74 -12.39
C ALA A 875 -8.36 43.18 -13.18
N HIS A 876 -8.90 44.38 -12.92
CA HIS A 876 -10.03 44.93 -13.68
C HIS A 876 -9.68 45.18 -15.16
N LEU A 877 -8.54 45.82 -15.43
CA LEU A 877 -8.05 46.04 -16.80
C LEU A 877 -7.86 44.71 -17.54
N SER A 878 -7.32 43.70 -16.86
CA SER A 878 -7.13 42.37 -17.47
C SER A 878 -8.44 41.65 -17.76
N LYS A 879 -9.51 41.89 -16.99
CA LYS A 879 -10.85 41.34 -17.28
C LYS A 879 -11.48 42.03 -18.50
N GLN A 880 -11.35 43.35 -18.60
CA GLN A 880 -11.86 44.10 -19.75
C GLN A 880 -11.16 43.71 -21.06
N LYS A 881 -9.86 43.42 -21.03
CA LYS A 881 -9.12 42.94 -22.23
C LYS A 881 -9.48 41.51 -22.67
N ASN A 882 -10.11 40.71 -21.81
CA ASN A 882 -10.50 39.33 -22.11
C ASN A 882 -11.99 39.17 -22.43
N GLN A 883 -12.80 40.22 -22.24
CA GLN A 883 -14.17 40.34 -22.77
C GLN A 883 -14.10 40.96 -24.16
#